data_AF-A0A2D0HLF3-F1
#
_entry.id   AF-A0A2D0HLF3-F1
#
_cell.length_a   1.000
_cell.length_b   1.000
_cell.length_c   1.000
_cell.angle_alpha   90.00
_cell.angle_beta   90.00
_cell.angle_gamma   90.00
#
_symmetry.space_group_name_H-M   'P 1'
#
loop_
_entity.id
_entity.type
_entity.pdbx_description
1 polymer ?
#
loop_
_entity_poly.entity_id
_entity_poly.type
_entity_poly.pdbx_seq_one_letter_code
_entity_poly.pdbx_strand_id
1 'polypeptide(L)'
;MTFEKFVCWNFEKVRRVMDVEATQPQNHIFLATHHPIAMYRKELIKKSDTLGIEYDEQKFIKDFLAKEDFTFVPVLGKSGTGKSHLIRWLKANIKSTDRRKVLLIPKIGTNLKDIISLILEGMEGEKFDEYRQRVNRATSTLTETQARVQLLNQLAAAVSNTGKRDRSQLTDEQEYLVNELDSLLYDPLFREHWLKDGGIIHRLFIHILGYHDQVEMVEERRQFSLEDLPLDILNLQKAGKKAQDFYAFLIGNDSIQKATVHWLNQHLDEAITQVLNLGREDLLRLMREVRESLAEKNIELVLLIEDFAKLQGIDRELLEAILARPQQPGSKSLCAIRTALACTTGYFEGLISTFDTIQQRVTFSVYLDIDTVRDKPLITKTDIQEFVSRYLNAVRLEDGAILDWANSSIKEEDDQNKPLISACSECEHRQACHKGFGEINGIGLYPFNDTALQQMLSRVNLESFNPRILIKDVLKYTLEKAFYDIKKGSFPAENLSKHFGSMRLGAMLKKEIEAQDPQNYERRQILIDLWSNSDQICDLSSEIHIAFNLRSLGIHICNSENNRLAQTQLKPIYQVTKIPTELSQETANSYTIDPEAISDNFISKNYELLAKKLKTLDDWNNKAILAQDISQELRVYIFCGN
;
A
#
# COMPACT_ATOMS: atom_id res chain seq x y z
N MET A 1 -35.35 -22.48 -19.14
CA MET A 1 -34.49 -23.64 -18.81
C MET A 1 -34.53 -23.88 -17.28
N THR A 2 -34.00 -24.98 -16.76
CA THR A 2 -33.91 -25.19 -15.29
C THR A 2 -32.72 -24.41 -14.74
N PHE A 3 -32.85 -23.80 -13.56
CA PHE A 3 -31.75 -23.06 -12.89
C PHE A 3 -30.67 -24.00 -12.31
N GLU A 4 -30.77 -25.30 -12.60
CA GLU A 4 -29.85 -26.34 -12.15
C GLU A 4 -28.58 -26.33 -13.01
N LYS A 5 -27.40 -26.52 -12.39
CA LYS A 5 -26.09 -26.58 -13.08
C LYS A 5 -25.75 -25.35 -13.91
N PHE A 6 -26.40 -24.22 -13.63
CA PHE A 6 -26.24 -22.98 -14.37
C PHE A 6 -25.14 -22.10 -13.76
N VAL A 7 -24.22 -21.59 -14.58
CA VAL A 7 -23.17 -20.66 -14.16
C VAL A 7 -23.28 -19.39 -14.98
N CYS A 8 -23.46 -18.24 -14.33
CA CYS A 8 -23.66 -16.95 -15.01
C CYS A 8 -22.39 -16.11 -15.17
N TRP A 9 -21.24 -16.53 -14.64
CA TRP A 9 -19.98 -15.79 -14.72
C TRP A 9 -18.97 -16.49 -15.64
N ASN A 10 -18.01 -15.71 -16.15
CA ASN A 10 -16.89 -16.20 -16.94
C ASN A 10 -15.67 -16.49 -16.06
N PHE A 11 -15.11 -17.71 -16.15
CA PHE A 11 -13.97 -18.16 -15.34
C PHE A 11 -12.69 -17.34 -15.55
N GLU A 12 -12.33 -17.03 -16.79
CA GLU A 12 -11.14 -16.21 -17.08
C GLU A 12 -11.33 -14.77 -16.61
N LYS A 13 -12.56 -14.24 -16.67
CA LYS A 13 -12.86 -12.91 -16.11
C LYS A 13 -12.75 -12.89 -14.59
N VAL A 14 -13.19 -13.93 -13.88
CA VAL A 14 -12.99 -14.01 -12.43
C VAL A 14 -11.51 -13.88 -12.09
N ARG A 15 -10.64 -14.61 -12.80
CA ARG A 15 -9.19 -14.53 -12.61
C ARG A 15 -8.62 -13.14 -12.83
N ARG A 16 -9.04 -12.47 -13.90
CA ARG A 16 -8.54 -11.16 -14.31
C ARG A 16 -9.11 -9.98 -13.51
N VAL A 17 -10.41 -9.98 -13.23
CA VAL A 17 -11.13 -8.88 -12.54
C VAL A 17 -10.88 -8.92 -11.04
N MET A 18 -10.76 -10.12 -10.46
CA MET A 18 -10.54 -10.32 -9.03
C MET A 18 -9.07 -10.59 -8.68
N ASP A 19 -8.14 -10.22 -9.57
CA ASP A 19 -6.72 -10.28 -9.27
C ASP A 19 -6.29 -9.06 -8.43
N VAL A 20 -5.99 -9.32 -7.16
CA VAL A 20 -5.51 -8.29 -6.23
C VAL A 20 -3.99 -8.07 -6.31
N GLU A 21 -3.26 -8.95 -7.02
CA GLU A 21 -1.79 -8.94 -7.17
C GLU A 21 -1.33 -8.48 -8.56
N ALA A 22 -2.21 -8.52 -9.57
CA ALA A 22 -1.89 -8.11 -10.94
C ALA A 22 -1.46 -6.64 -11.06
N THR A 23 -0.58 -6.38 -12.04
CA THR A 23 -0.34 -5.04 -12.60
C THR A 23 -1.67 -4.38 -12.94
N GLN A 24 -1.85 -3.16 -12.41
CA GLN A 24 -3.01 -2.28 -12.51
C GLN A 24 -4.09 -2.72 -13.55
N PRO A 25 -5.35 -3.01 -13.13
CA PRO A 25 -6.42 -3.40 -14.07
C PRO A 25 -6.66 -2.38 -15.19
N GLN A 26 -7.40 -2.73 -16.24
CA GLN A 26 -7.80 -1.73 -17.24
C GLN A 26 -8.79 -0.72 -16.64
N ASN A 27 -8.77 0.54 -17.08
CA ASN A 27 -9.58 1.62 -16.49
C ASN A 27 -11.08 1.32 -16.44
N HIS A 28 -11.64 0.74 -17.50
CA HIS A 28 -13.07 0.43 -17.56
C HIS A 28 -13.47 -0.67 -16.55
N ILE A 29 -12.61 -1.68 -16.35
CA ILE A 29 -12.82 -2.71 -15.32
C ILE A 29 -12.74 -2.08 -13.93
N PHE A 30 -11.71 -1.24 -13.70
CA PHE A 30 -11.57 -0.53 -12.43
C PHE A 30 -12.82 0.29 -12.08
N LEU A 31 -13.36 1.06 -13.04
CA LEU A 31 -14.57 1.85 -12.84
C LEU A 31 -15.80 0.96 -12.57
N ALA A 32 -15.93 -0.17 -13.26
CA ALA A 32 -17.05 -1.09 -13.06
C ALA A 32 -17.07 -1.74 -11.66
N THR A 33 -15.89 -1.99 -11.10
CA THR A 33 -15.73 -2.59 -9.77
C THR A 33 -15.49 -1.57 -8.66
N HIS A 34 -15.39 -0.28 -8.99
CA HIS A 34 -15.13 0.77 -8.03
C HIS A 34 -16.32 0.95 -7.08
N HIS A 35 -16.00 1.04 -5.79
CA HIS A 35 -16.91 1.45 -4.74
C HIS A 35 -16.31 2.68 -4.05
N PRO A 36 -17.12 3.71 -3.74
CA PRO A 36 -16.63 4.96 -3.17
C PRO A 36 -15.90 4.74 -1.85
N ILE A 37 -14.84 5.52 -1.64
CA ILE A 37 -14.11 5.50 -0.37
C ILE A 37 -14.59 6.65 0.52
N ALA A 38 -14.95 6.35 1.76
CA ALA A 38 -15.21 7.37 2.77
C ALA A 38 -13.93 8.20 2.99
N MET A 39 -14.08 9.53 3.10
CA MET A 39 -12.94 10.41 3.33
C MET A 39 -13.37 11.73 3.97
N TYR A 40 -12.38 12.45 4.49
CA TYR A 40 -12.58 13.73 5.16
C TYR A 40 -11.68 14.81 4.57
N ARG A 41 -12.23 16.00 4.39
CA ARG A 41 -11.46 17.20 4.03
C ARG A 41 -11.08 17.97 5.29
N LYS A 42 -9.83 18.40 5.36
CA LYS A 42 -9.34 19.38 6.35
C LYS A 42 -8.70 20.57 5.65
N GLU A 43 -9.01 21.77 6.16
CA GLU A 43 -8.30 22.99 5.79
C GLU A 43 -7.15 23.21 6.77
N LEU A 44 -5.94 23.47 6.26
CA LEU A 44 -4.74 23.67 7.11
C LEU A 44 -4.75 24.98 7.90
N ILE A 45 -5.64 25.93 7.58
CA ILE A 45 -5.54 27.32 8.05
C ILE A 45 -6.07 27.50 9.49
N LYS A 46 -6.77 26.52 10.08
CA LYS A 46 -7.25 26.63 11.47
C LYS A 46 -6.60 25.55 12.34
N LYS A 47 -5.75 26.00 13.27
CA LYS A 47 -5.34 25.29 14.49
C LYS A 47 -6.55 25.09 15.43
N SER A 48 -7.61 24.48 14.94
CA SER A 48 -8.68 23.94 15.77
C SER A 48 -8.77 22.46 15.48
N ASP A 49 -8.94 21.68 16.54
CA ASP A 49 -9.31 20.25 16.57
C ASP A 49 -10.68 19.98 15.90
N THR A 50 -11.01 20.71 14.85
CA THR A 50 -12.19 20.46 14.04
C THR A 50 -12.02 19.12 13.34
N LEU A 51 -12.77 18.15 13.84
CA LEU A 51 -13.16 16.92 13.15
C LEU A 51 -13.37 17.25 11.66
N GLY A 52 -12.67 16.54 10.77
CA GLY A 52 -12.73 16.80 9.34
C GLY A 52 -14.17 16.78 8.81
N ILE A 53 -14.42 17.51 7.75
CA ILE A 53 -15.75 17.55 7.12
C ILE A 53 -15.85 16.31 6.22
N GLU A 54 -16.96 15.57 6.34
CA GLU A 54 -17.24 14.42 5.46
C GLU A 54 -17.19 14.88 4.00
N TYR A 55 -16.46 14.11 3.20
CA TYR A 55 -16.07 14.50 1.87
C TYR A 55 -16.26 13.34 0.91
N ASP A 56 -16.83 13.63 -0.25
CA ASP A 56 -17.11 12.64 -1.29
C ASP A 56 -16.26 12.90 -2.54
N GLU A 57 -16.17 11.87 -3.36
CA GLU A 57 -15.28 11.84 -4.52
C GLU A 57 -15.63 12.90 -5.58
N GLN A 58 -16.93 13.20 -5.73
CA GLN A 58 -17.39 14.22 -6.67
C GLN A 58 -17.04 15.63 -6.21
N LYS A 59 -17.19 15.93 -4.91
CA LYS A 59 -16.71 17.17 -4.30
C LYS A 59 -15.19 17.29 -4.42
N PHE A 60 -14.44 16.19 -4.27
CA PHE A 60 -12.99 16.18 -4.50
C PHE A 60 -12.68 16.70 -5.90
N ILE A 61 -13.22 16.07 -6.96
CA ILE A 61 -12.92 16.49 -8.33
C ILE A 61 -13.26 17.96 -8.54
N LYS A 62 -14.44 18.38 -8.08
CA LYS A 62 -14.89 19.77 -8.22
C LYS A 62 -13.92 20.74 -7.56
N ASP A 63 -13.58 20.54 -6.29
CA ASP A 63 -12.68 21.44 -5.55
C ASP A 63 -11.25 21.36 -6.08
N PHE A 64 -10.80 20.18 -6.50
CA PHE A 64 -9.47 19.96 -7.05
C PHE A 64 -9.28 20.71 -8.37
N LEU A 65 -10.31 20.75 -9.22
CA LEU A 65 -10.27 21.44 -10.51
C LEU A 65 -10.70 22.92 -10.43
N ALA A 66 -11.32 23.36 -9.33
CA ALA A 66 -11.92 24.69 -9.21
C ALA A 66 -10.94 25.86 -9.33
N LYS A 67 -9.71 25.73 -8.80
CA LYS A 67 -8.70 26.80 -8.90
C LYS A 67 -8.05 26.80 -10.28
N GLU A 68 -7.87 27.98 -10.86
CA GLU A 68 -7.36 28.15 -12.22
C GLU A 68 -5.87 27.80 -12.34
N ASP A 69 -5.04 28.22 -11.38
CA ASP A 69 -3.59 28.20 -11.56
C ASP A 69 -2.85 27.08 -10.81
N PHE A 70 -3.20 26.84 -9.55
CA PHE A 70 -2.43 25.96 -8.68
C PHE A 70 -3.30 25.25 -7.65
N THR A 71 -3.17 23.93 -7.57
CA THR A 71 -3.78 23.11 -6.50
C THR A 71 -2.81 22.02 -6.06
N PHE A 72 -2.58 21.91 -4.76
CA PHE A 72 -1.79 20.83 -4.16
C PHE A 72 -2.58 20.19 -3.02
N VAL A 73 -2.88 18.90 -3.16
CA VAL A 73 -3.73 18.13 -2.24
C VAL A 73 -3.00 16.86 -1.79
N PRO A 74 -2.48 16.81 -0.57
CA PRO A 74 -2.02 15.56 0.03
C PRO A 74 -3.24 14.69 0.40
N VAL A 75 -3.16 13.43 0.02
CA VAL A 75 -4.10 12.35 0.30
C VAL A 75 -3.45 11.43 1.34
N LEU A 76 -3.91 11.55 2.58
CA LEU A 76 -3.25 11.04 3.77
C LEU A 76 -3.99 9.84 4.35
N GLY A 77 -3.24 8.88 4.86
CA GLY A 77 -3.78 7.68 5.49
C GLY A 77 -2.74 6.59 5.77
N LYS A 78 -3.04 5.66 6.68
CA LYS A 78 -2.28 4.44 6.99
C LYS A 78 -2.14 3.54 5.77
N SER A 79 -1.20 2.61 5.82
CA SER A 79 -1.07 1.61 4.74
C SER A 79 -2.39 0.85 4.57
N GLY A 80 -2.81 0.62 3.32
CA GLY A 80 -4.04 -0.13 3.02
C GLY A 80 -5.36 0.66 3.05
N THR A 81 -5.39 1.92 3.48
CA THR A 81 -6.63 2.73 3.57
C THR A 81 -7.26 3.17 2.24
N GLY A 82 -6.75 2.70 1.09
CA GLY A 82 -7.32 3.04 -0.23
C GLY A 82 -6.75 4.31 -0.89
N LYS A 83 -5.71 4.95 -0.35
CA LYS A 83 -5.10 6.17 -0.97
C LYS A 83 -4.80 6.03 -2.46
N SER A 84 -4.10 4.98 -2.86
CA SER A 84 -3.75 4.76 -4.27
C SER A 84 -4.97 4.43 -5.13
N HIS A 85 -6.00 3.83 -4.54
CA HIS A 85 -7.28 3.60 -5.22
C HIS A 85 -7.99 4.92 -5.51
N LEU A 86 -7.96 5.88 -4.57
CA LEU A 86 -8.50 7.23 -4.79
C LEU A 86 -7.73 7.98 -5.89
N ILE A 87 -6.39 7.97 -5.86
CA ILE A 87 -5.57 8.61 -6.91
C ILE A 87 -5.88 8.03 -8.29
N ARG A 88 -6.05 6.72 -8.36
CA ARG A 88 -6.43 6.03 -9.58
C ARG A 88 -7.84 6.36 -10.04
N TRP A 89 -8.78 6.50 -9.10
CA TRP A 89 -10.13 6.97 -9.40
C TRP A 89 -10.12 8.39 -9.97
N LEU A 90 -9.29 9.29 -9.43
CA LEU A 90 -9.08 10.61 -10.03
C LEU A 90 -8.55 10.50 -11.47
N LYS A 91 -7.59 9.61 -11.74
CA LYS A 91 -7.07 9.41 -13.11
C LYS A 91 -8.14 8.92 -14.08
N ALA A 92 -9.06 8.07 -13.61
CA ALA A 92 -10.14 7.53 -14.44
C ALA A 92 -11.23 8.57 -14.74
N ASN A 93 -11.46 9.53 -13.84
CA ASN A 93 -12.54 10.52 -13.95
C ASN A 93 -12.07 11.90 -14.45
N ILE A 94 -10.78 12.24 -14.32
CA ILE A 94 -10.21 13.48 -14.87
C ILE A 94 -9.68 13.23 -16.27
N LYS A 95 -10.37 13.76 -17.28
CA LYS A 95 -9.99 13.61 -18.69
C LYS A 95 -8.75 14.41 -19.05
N SER A 96 -7.94 13.87 -19.95
CA SER A 96 -7.04 14.70 -20.75
C SER A 96 -7.82 15.37 -21.88
N THR A 97 -7.50 16.63 -22.17
CA THR A 97 -8.09 17.43 -23.25
C THR A 97 -6.95 18.13 -23.99
N ASP A 98 -7.23 18.84 -25.08
CA ASP A 98 -6.22 19.63 -25.81
C ASP A 98 -5.55 20.69 -24.93
N ARG A 99 -6.20 21.10 -23.83
CA ARG A 99 -5.71 22.07 -22.87
C ARG A 99 -5.37 21.48 -21.50
N ARG A 100 -5.50 20.16 -21.31
CA ARG A 100 -5.25 19.48 -20.02
C ARG A 100 -4.53 18.16 -20.23
N LYS A 101 -3.36 18.02 -19.64
CA LYS A 101 -2.61 16.76 -19.60
C LYS A 101 -2.68 16.12 -18.22
N VAL A 102 -3.23 14.90 -18.13
CA VAL A 102 -3.38 14.17 -16.85
C VAL A 102 -2.42 13.01 -16.79
N LEU A 103 -1.51 13.01 -15.83
CA LEU A 103 -0.47 11.99 -15.66
C LEU A 103 -0.67 11.25 -14.34
N LEU A 104 -0.60 9.91 -14.41
CA LEU A 104 -0.56 9.04 -13.24
C LEU A 104 0.90 8.65 -13.01
N ILE A 105 1.43 8.95 -11.84
CA ILE A 105 2.78 8.61 -11.42
C ILE A 105 2.68 7.39 -10.49
N PRO A 106 3.18 6.20 -10.91
CA PRO A 106 2.98 4.94 -10.20
C PRO A 106 3.84 4.83 -8.94
N LYS A 107 3.58 3.76 -8.16
CA LYS A 107 4.14 3.51 -6.81
C LYS A 107 5.65 3.24 -6.73
N ILE A 108 6.36 3.04 -7.84
CA ILE A 108 7.72 2.49 -7.83
C ILE A 108 8.59 3.18 -8.88
N GLY A 109 9.79 3.59 -8.47
CA GLY A 109 10.92 3.87 -9.36
C GLY A 109 10.82 5.12 -10.24
N THR A 110 9.79 5.96 -10.08
CA THR A 110 9.61 7.14 -10.94
C THR A 110 10.38 8.34 -10.40
N ASN A 111 11.46 8.73 -11.08
CA ASN A 111 12.25 9.92 -10.75
C ASN A 111 11.80 11.15 -11.55
N LEU A 112 12.43 12.32 -11.32
CA LEU A 112 12.10 13.55 -12.04
C LEU A 112 12.25 13.42 -13.57
N LYS A 113 13.24 12.66 -14.06
CA LYS A 113 13.42 12.39 -15.50
C LYS A 113 12.24 11.60 -16.06
N ASP A 114 11.77 10.59 -15.34
CA ASP A 114 10.61 9.80 -15.78
C ASP A 114 9.34 10.66 -15.83
N ILE A 115 9.15 11.54 -14.83
CA ILE A 115 8.04 12.50 -14.81
C ILE A 115 8.12 13.47 -16.00
N ILE A 116 9.30 14.05 -16.28
CA ILE A 116 9.48 14.92 -17.44
C ILE A 116 9.22 14.13 -18.74
N SER A 117 9.68 12.89 -18.83
CA SER A 117 9.45 12.02 -19.99
C SER A 117 7.95 11.80 -20.24
N LEU A 118 7.20 11.46 -19.19
CA LEU A 118 5.74 11.33 -19.23
C LEU A 118 5.03 12.64 -19.63
N ILE A 119 5.55 13.80 -19.17
CA ILE A 119 5.05 15.11 -19.60
C ILE A 119 5.31 15.35 -21.09
N LEU A 120 6.43 14.88 -21.63
CA LEU A 120 6.81 15.07 -23.03
C LEU A 120 6.15 14.08 -24.00
N GLU A 121 5.62 12.94 -23.53
CA GLU A 121 4.94 11.95 -24.38
C GLU A 121 3.77 12.53 -25.18
N GLY A 122 3.75 12.39 -26.51
CA GLY A 122 2.69 12.95 -27.36
C GLY A 122 2.74 14.48 -27.54
N MET A 123 3.77 15.16 -27.03
CA MET A 123 4.00 16.59 -27.32
C MET A 123 4.80 16.74 -28.60
N GLU A 124 4.27 17.48 -29.58
CA GLU A 124 4.94 17.73 -30.87
C GLU A 124 5.56 19.14 -30.94
N GLY A 125 6.67 19.23 -31.68
CA GLY A 125 7.38 20.48 -32.00
C GLY A 125 8.86 20.44 -31.65
N GLU A 126 9.66 21.23 -32.38
CA GLU A 126 11.12 21.25 -32.28
C GLU A 126 11.65 21.49 -30.85
N LYS A 127 11.02 22.41 -30.09
CA LYS A 127 11.35 22.64 -28.67
C LYS A 127 11.18 21.38 -27.81
N PHE A 128 10.10 20.60 -28.04
CA PHE A 128 9.83 19.39 -27.27
C PHE A 128 10.77 18.25 -27.66
N ASP A 129 11.21 18.20 -28.91
CA ASP A 129 12.27 17.28 -29.36
C ASP A 129 13.62 17.61 -28.71
N GLU A 130 13.97 18.89 -28.59
CA GLU A 130 15.15 19.32 -27.86
C GLU A 130 15.06 18.93 -26.38
N TYR A 131 13.91 19.13 -25.73
CA TYR A 131 13.68 18.69 -24.36
C TYR A 131 13.85 17.18 -24.21
N ARG A 132 13.27 16.37 -25.11
CA ARG A 132 13.48 14.91 -25.10
C ARG A 132 14.96 14.54 -25.21
N GLN A 133 15.71 15.19 -26.10
CA GLN A 133 17.14 14.97 -26.22
C GLN A 133 17.89 15.35 -24.94
N ARG A 134 17.52 16.46 -24.29
CA ARG A 134 18.12 16.91 -23.03
C ARG A 134 17.80 16.00 -21.86
N VAL A 135 16.56 15.51 -21.74
CA VAL A 135 16.19 14.48 -20.75
C VAL A 135 17.07 13.24 -20.92
N ASN A 136 17.23 12.76 -22.17
CA ASN A 136 18.05 11.60 -22.48
C ASN A 136 19.54 11.86 -22.16
N ARG A 137 20.06 13.07 -22.46
CA ARG A 137 21.44 13.47 -22.17
C ARG A 137 21.72 13.64 -20.67
N ALA A 138 20.76 14.18 -19.91
CA ALA A 138 20.87 14.40 -18.47
C ALA A 138 21.00 13.10 -17.66
N THR A 139 20.70 11.94 -18.27
CA THR A 139 20.93 10.61 -17.68
C THR A 139 22.01 9.77 -18.38
N SER A 140 22.50 10.17 -19.56
CA SER A 140 23.45 9.38 -20.35
C SER A 140 24.91 9.76 -20.15
N THR A 141 25.25 10.59 -19.16
CA THR A 141 26.60 11.15 -19.05
C THR A 141 27.65 10.17 -18.55
N LEU A 142 27.26 9.05 -17.94
CA LEU A 142 28.21 8.06 -17.43
C LEU A 142 27.82 6.66 -17.86
N THR A 143 28.62 6.06 -18.75
CA THR A 143 28.74 4.60 -18.82
C THR A 143 29.06 4.05 -17.44
N GLU A 144 28.73 2.78 -17.16
CA GLU A 144 29.08 2.13 -15.89
C GLU A 144 30.56 2.38 -15.52
N THR A 145 31.47 2.24 -16.48
CA THR A 145 32.90 2.51 -16.30
C THR A 145 33.16 3.96 -15.86
N GLN A 146 32.53 4.94 -16.52
CA GLN A 146 32.70 6.36 -16.17
C GLN A 146 32.09 6.68 -14.80
N ALA A 147 30.96 6.06 -14.44
CA ALA A 147 30.30 6.30 -13.16
C ALA A 147 31.09 5.73 -11.99
N ARG A 148 31.66 4.53 -12.12
CA ARG A 148 32.58 3.96 -11.13
C ARG A 148 33.81 4.86 -10.93
N VAL A 149 34.36 5.39 -12.03
CA VAL A 149 35.49 6.34 -11.99
C VAL A 149 35.10 7.64 -11.27
N GLN A 150 33.92 8.18 -11.56
CA GLN A 150 33.44 9.39 -10.90
C GLN A 150 33.16 9.18 -9.42
N LEU A 151 32.51 8.06 -9.04
CA LEU A 151 32.28 7.72 -7.64
C LEU A 151 33.60 7.65 -6.86
N LEU A 152 34.62 7.00 -7.43
CA LEU A 152 35.93 6.92 -6.80
C LEU A 152 36.60 8.31 -6.69
N ASN A 153 36.43 9.19 -7.68
CA ASN A 153 36.96 10.56 -7.61
C ASN A 153 36.25 11.41 -6.54
N GLN A 154 34.91 11.30 -6.44
CA GLN A 154 34.16 12.02 -5.42
C GLN A 154 34.46 11.50 -4.02
N LEU A 155 34.67 10.19 -3.88
CA LEU A 155 35.11 9.59 -2.61
C LEU A 155 36.49 10.08 -2.21
N ALA A 156 37.44 10.09 -3.16
CA ALA A 156 38.79 10.62 -2.94
C ALA A 156 38.77 12.10 -2.54
N ALA A 157 37.92 12.91 -3.17
CA ALA A 157 37.74 14.31 -2.78
C ALA A 157 37.10 14.45 -1.39
N ALA A 158 36.09 13.65 -1.06
CA ALA A 158 35.37 13.71 0.21
C ALA A 158 36.24 13.31 1.41
N VAL A 159 37.14 12.33 1.25
CA VAL A 159 38.05 11.93 2.34
C VAL A 159 39.14 12.96 2.64
N SER A 160 39.57 13.76 1.65
CA SER A 160 40.55 14.85 1.86
C SER A 160 39.89 16.15 2.31
N ASN A 161 38.65 16.41 1.88
CA ASN A 161 37.99 17.70 2.06
C ASN A 161 37.31 17.82 3.43
N THR A 162 38.09 18.01 4.48
CA THR A 162 37.62 18.36 5.83
C THR A 162 37.31 19.86 6.01
N GLY A 163 37.04 20.61 4.93
CA GLY A 163 36.85 22.07 4.95
C GLY A 163 35.69 22.61 5.83
N LYS A 164 34.96 21.73 6.54
CA LYS A 164 33.91 22.09 7.50
C LYS A 164 34.07 21.46 8.89
N ARG A 165 35.09 20.63 9.14
CA ARG A 165 35.28 19.97 10.44
C ARG A 165 36.39 20.66 11.22
N ASP A 166 36.13 20.89 12.51
CA ASP A 166 37.16 21.35 13.44
C ASP A 166 38.20 20.23 13.57
N ARG A 167 39.39 20.44 12.98
CA ARG A 167 40.49 19.47 13.01
C ARG A 167 40.90 19.08 14.43
N SER A 168 40.52 19.88 15.44
CA SER A 168 40.76 19.59 16.86
C SER A 168 39.98 18.39 17.42
N GLN A 169 39.02 17.83 16.67
CA GLN A 169 38.22 16.67 17.09
C GLN A 169 38.61 15.35 16.40
N LEU A 170 39.64 15.36 15.55
CA LEU A 170 40.10 14.15 14.86
C LEU A 170 41.02 13.33 15.77
N THR A 171 40.97 12.00 15.68
CA THR A 171 41.99 11.14 16.29
C THR A 171 43.28 11.19 15.47
N ASP A 172 44.41 10.78 16.06
CA ASP A 172 45.71 10.72 15.36
C ASP A 172 45.63 9.88 14.07
N GLU A 173 44.87 8.77 14.08
CA GLU A 173 44.64 7.95 12.89
C GLU A 173 43.81 8.68 11.83
N GLN A 174 42.76 9.42 12.24
CA GLN A 174 41.93 10.18 11.30
C GLN A 174 42.70 11.34 10.68
N GLU A 175 43.54 12.03 11.47
CA GLU A 175 44.41 13.09 10.96
C GLU A 175 45.40 12.54 9.93
N TYR A 176 45.99 11.37 10.19
CA TYR A 176 46.84 10.69 9.21
C TYR A 176 46.07 10.32 7.94
N LEU A 177 44.86 9.75 8.05
CA LEU A 177 44.03 9.38 6.90
C LEU A 177 43.64 10.58 6.04
N VAL A 178 43.29 11.72 6.65
CA VAL A 178 42.96 12.96 5.92
C VAL A 178 44.12 13.44 5.05
N ASN A 179 45.36 13.24 5.49
CA ASN A 179 46.55 13.74 4.80
C ASN A 179 47.09 12.77 3.75
N GLU A 180 46.91 11.46 3.93
CA GLU A 180 47.63 10.45 3.14
C GLU A 180 46.72 9.47 2.37
N LEU A 181 45.45 9.28 2.75
CA LEU A 181 44.59 8.27 2.11
C LEU A 181 44.26 8.59 0.64
N ASP A 182 44.17 9.87 0.28
CA ASP A 182 43.86 10.28 -1.10
C ASP A 182 44.96 9.92 -2.10
N SER A 183 46.21 9.87 -1.62
CA SER A 183 47.35 9.40 -2.39
C SER A 183 47.13 7.97 -2.90
N LEU A 184 46.47 7.12 -2.11
CA LEU A 184 46.09 5.76 -2.50
C LEU A 184 44.89 5.73 -3.46
N LEU A 185 43.90 6.60 -3.26
CA LEU A 185 42.67 6.62 -4.08
C LEU A 185 42.87 7.23 -5.48
N TYR A 186 43.83 8.15 -5.62
CA TYR A 186 44.20 8.76 -6.91
C TYR A 186 45.29 7.99 -7.66
N ASP A 187 46.04 7.10 -7.01
CA ASP A 187 47.15 6.39 -7.64
C ASP A 187 46.67 5.39 -8.72
N PRO A 188 47.23 5.44 -9.95
CA PRO A 188 46.79 4.59 -11.05
C PRO A 188 46.80 3.08 -10.76
N LEU A 189 47.80 2.57 -10.02
CA LEU A 189 47.93 1.13 -9.72
C LEU A 189 46.80 0.67 -8.81
N PHE A 190 46.52 1.44 -7.75
CA PHE A 190 45.48 1.09 -6.79
C PHE A 190 44.08 1.27 -7.36
N ARG A 191 43.90 2.22 -8.29
CA ARG A 191 42.61 2.39 -9.00
C ARG A 191 42.21 1.18 -9.83
N GLU A 192 43.16 0.41 -10.36
CA GLU A 192 42.85 -0.87 -11.03
C GLU A 192 42.19 -1.86 -10.06
N HIS A 193 42.62 -1.92 -8.80
CA HIS A 193 41.98 -2.74 -7.76
C HIS A 193 40.60 -2.22 -7.38
N TRP A 194 40.45 -0.90 -7.18
CA TRP A 194 39.18 -0.30 -6.76
C TRP A 194 38.08 -0.41 -7.84
N LEU A 195 38.46 -0.32 -9.12
CA LEU A 195 37.53 -0.29 -10.25
C LEU A 195 37.26 -1.66 -10.88
N LYS A 196 37.88 -2.74 -10.37
CA LYS A 196 37.69 -4.11 -10.88
C LYS A 196 36.22 -4.56 -10.83
N ASP A 197 35.84 -5.40 -11.78
CA ASP A 197 34.52 -6.04 -11.74
C ASP A 197 34.36 -6.92 -10.50
N GLY A 198 33.20 -6.89 -9.85
CA GLY A 198 32.94 -7.60 -8.59
C GLY A 198 33.50 -6.90 -7.35
N GLY A 199 34.32 -5.86 -7.50
CA GLY A 199 34.84 -5.04 -6.40
C GLY A 199 33.79 -4.14 -5.75
N ILE A 200 34.11 -3.54 -4.59
CA ILE A 200 33.17 -2.72 -3.81
C ILE A 200 32.56 -1.57 -4.60
N ILE A 201 33.34 -0.84 -5.42
CA ILE A 201 32.81 0.28 -6.23
C ILE A 201 31.80 -0.21 -7.27
N HIS A 202 32.04 -1.36 -7.90
CA HIS A 202 31.07 -1.98 -8.81
C HIS A 202 29.81 -2.40 -8.05
N ARG A 203 29.95 -3.07 -6.89
CA ARG A 203 28.82 -3.50 -6.07
C ARG A 203 27.99 -2.30 -5.56
N LEU A 204 28.64 -1.21 -5.14
CA LEU A 204 27.99 0.03 -4.73
C LEU A 204 27.24 0.66 -5.91
N PHE A 205 27.87 0.75 -7.08
CA PHE A 205 27.25 1.30 -8.27
C PHE A 205 25.96 0.56 -8.68
N ILE A 206 26.00 -0.78 -8.77
CA ILE A 206 24.82 -1.61 -9.09
C ILE A 206 23.67 -1.30 -8.11
N HIS A 207 23.97 -1.22 -6.82
CA HIS A 207 22.98 -1.00 -5.77
C HIS A 207 22.39 0.42 -5.80
N ILE A 208 23.18 1.44 -6.14
CA ILE A 208 22.74 2.85 -6.11
C ILE A 208 21.94 3.23 -7.36
N LEU A 209 22.31 2.72 -8.55
CA LEU A 209 21.73 3.15 -9.83
C LEU A 209 20.82 2.11 -10.49
N GLY A 210 20.60 0.94 -9.88
CA GLY A 210 19.45 0.09 -10.17
C GLY A 210 19.31 -0.36 -11.62
N TYR A 211 20.40 -0.82 -12.25
CA TYR A 211 20.37 -1.43 -13.59
C TYR A 211 19.76 -2.86 -13.60
N HIS A 212 18.70 -3.11 -12.82
CA HIS A 212 18.01 -4.41 -12.82
C HIS A 212 16.51 -4.28 -13.11
N ASP A 213 16.07 -5.03 -14.13
CA ASP A 213 14.68 -5.42 -14.40
C ASP A 213 14.12 -6.41 -13.34
N GLN A 214 14.90 -6.75 -12.30
CA GLN A 214 14.50 -7.67 -11.24
C GLN A 214 14.79 -7.05 -9.86
N VAL A 215 13.74 -6.97 -9.05
CA VAL A 215 13.74 -6.42 -7.70
C VAL A 215 14.36 -7.46 -6.76
N GLU A 216 15.66 -7.34 -6.46
CA GLU A 216 16.24 -8.01 -5.29
C GLU A 216 16.06 -7.11 -4.06
N MET A 217 15.22 -7.56 -3.13
CA MET A 217 15.10 -7.01 -1.78
C MET A 217 16.32 -7.45 -0.98
N VAL A 218 17.40 -6.66 -1.01
CA VAL A 218 18.52 -6.82 -0.07
C VAL A 218 18.47 -5.63 0.88
N GLU A 219 18.11 -5.88 2.13
CA GLU A 219 17.87 -4.86 3.17
C GLU A 219 19.15 -4.24 3.76
N GLU A 220 20.35 -4.64 3.30
CA GLU A 220 21.62 -4.16 3.86
C GLU A 220 22.30 -3.14 2.94
N ARG A 221 22.59 -1.94 3.50
CA ARG A 221 23.43 -0.93 2.84
C ARG A 221 24.81 -1.53 2.56
N ARG A 222 25.20 -1.59 1.28
CA ARG A 222 26.57 -2.00 0.91
C ARG A 222 27.57 -0.97 1.45
N GLN A 223 28.56 -1.43 2.20
CA GLN A 223 29.62 -0.63 2.82
C GLN A 223 30.98 -1.27 2.53
N PHE A 224 32.05 -0.48 2.60
CA PHE A 224 33.41 -1.00 2.59
C PHE A 224 33.62 -1.92 3.79
N SER A 225 34.29 -3.03 3.55
CA SER A 225 34.77 -3.98 4.55
C SER A 225 36.31 -4.07 4.51
N LEU A 226 36.90 -4.78 5.48
CA LEU A 226 38.35 -5.02 5.47
C LEU A 226 38.82 -5.80 4.24
N GLU A 227 37.97 -6.68 3.71
CA GLU A 227 38.26 -7.51 2.51
C GLU A 227 38.36 -6.68 1.23
N ASP A 228 37.80 -5.47 1.22
CA ASP A 228 37.81 -4.58 0.07
C ASP A 228 39.12 -3.78 -0.04
N LEU A 229 39.91 -3.71 1.03
CA LEU A 229 41.19 -3.02 1.03
C LEU A 229 42.20 -3.72 0.10
N PRO A 230 43.07 -2.96 -0.58
CA PRO A 230 44.04 -3.51 -1.52
C PRO A 230 45.23 -4.16 -0.81
N LEU A 231 45.04 -5.20 0.01
CA LEU A 231 46.09 -5.78 0.87
C LEU A 231 47.10 -6.67 0.14
N ASP A 232 46.81 -7.07 -1.10
CA ASP A 232 47.66 -7.97 -1.91
C ASP A 232 47.96 -7.39 -3.30
N ILE A 233 48.58 -6.21 -3.32
CA ILE A 233 48.98 -5.53 -4.57
C ILE A 233 50.37 -5.99 -5.02
N LEU A 234 50.40 -6.63 -6.18
CA LEU A 234 51.62 -6.97 -6.89
C LEU A 234 52.21 -5.74 -7.61
N ASN A 235 53.53 -5.70 -7.76
CA ASN A 235 54.25 -4.63 -8.47
C ASN A 235 54.12 -3.22 -7.84
N LEU A 236 54.17 -3.13 -6.51
CA LEU A 236 54.12 -1.87 -5.75
C LEU A 236 55.07 -0.78 -6.27
N GLN A 237 56.20 -1.17 -6.87
CA GLN A 237 57.18 -0.25 -7.47
C GLN A 237 56.60 0.66 -8.58
N LYS A 238 55.43 0.32 -9.15
CA LYS A 238 54.73 1.13 -10.15
C LYS A 238 53.89 2.26 -9.58
N ALA A 239 53.58 2.23 -8.27
CA ALA A 239 52.82 3.28 -7.60
C ALA A 239 53.69 4.50 -7.30
N GLY A 240 53.08 5.67 -7.09
CA GLY A 240 53.77 6.86 -6.61
C GLY A 240 54.30 6.69 -5.19
N LYS A 241 55.40 7.38 -4.84
CA LYS A 241 56.08 7.22 -3.55
C LYS A 241 55.15 7.36 -2.33
N LYS A 242 54.27 8.37 -2.33
CA LYS A 242 53.29 8.58 -1.26
C LYS A 242 52.32 7.40 -1.09
N ALA A 243 51.81 6.87 -2.20
CA ALA A 243 50.92 5.71 -2.18
C ALA A 243 51.66 4.45 -1.68
N GLN A 244 52.94 4.28 -2.03
CA GLN A 244 53.78 3.20 -1.49
C GLN A 244 53.97 3.33 0.03
N ASP A 245 54.26 4.54 0.50
CA ASP A 245 54.49 4.82 1.92
C ASP A 245 53.20 4.56 2.75
N PHE A 246 52.05 5.05 2.27
CA PHE A 246 50.75 4.79 2.90
C PHE A 246 50.39 3.30 2.88
N TYR A 247 50.59 2.63 1.74
CA TYR A 247 50.30 1.20 1.60
C TYR A 247 51.14 0.32 2.53
N ALA A 248 52.44 0.62 2.67
CA ALA A 248 53.32 -0.09 3.61
C ALA A 248 52.84 0.04 5.06
N PHE A 249 52.33 1.23 5.44
CA PHE A 249 51.73 1.44 6.75
C PHE A 249 50.39 0.71 6.89
N LEU A 250 49.55 0.71 5.85
CA LEU A 250 48.24 0.05 5.83
C LEU A 250 48.35 -1.47 6.04
N ILE A 251 49.29 -2.15 5.38
CA ILE A 251 49.47 -3.61 5.54
C ILE A 251 49.97 -3.96 6.94
N GLY A 252 50.85 -3.13 7.50
CA GLY A 252 51.53 -3.42 8.77
C GLY A 252 50.70 -3.13 10.03
N ASN A 253 49.49 -2.57 9.90
CA ASN A 253 48.75 -2.04 11.04
C ASN A 253 47.22 -2.27 10.93
N ASP A 254 46.69 -3.19 11.73
CA ASP A 254 45.26 -3.52 11.74
C ASP A 254 44.37 -2.34 12.22
N SER A 255 44.91 -1.46 13.06
CA SER A 255 44.18 -0.27 13.55
C SER A 255 43.92 0.69 12.41
N ILE A 256 44.94 0.96 11.57
CA ILE A 256 44.78 1.86 10.43
C ILE A 256 43.88 1.25 9.34
N GLN A 257 43.87 -0.08 9.17
CA GLN A 257 42.93 -0.74 8.25
C GLN A 257 41.47 -0.51 8.68
N LYS A 258 41.16 -0.74 9.96
CA LYS A 258 39.81 -0.49 10.51
C LYS A 258 39.42 0.99 10.42
N ALA A 259 40.35 1.88 10.77
CA ALA A 259 40.14 3.32 10.65
C ALA A 259 39.88 3.75 9.20
N THR A 260 40.62 3.19 8.24
CA THR A 260 40.45 3.45 6.80
C THR A 260 39.06 3.04 6.32
N VAL A 261 38.60 1.84 6.66
CA VAL A 261 37.26 1.36 6.30
C VAL A 261 36.18 2.25 6.90
N HIS A 262 36.30 2.59 8.19
CA HIS A 262 35.35 3.49 8.84
C HIS A 262 35.31 4.87 8.17
N TRP A 263 36.48 5.42 7.84
CA TRP A 263 36.61 6.73 7.20
C TRP A 263 36.01 6.75 5.79
N LEU A 264 36.26 5.73 4.98
CA LEU A 264 35.65 5.58 3.65
C LEU A 264 34.13 5.51 3.74
N ASN A 265 33.60 4.71 4.67
CA ASN A 265 32.15 4.58 4.89
C ASN A 265 31.51 5.88 5.38
N GLN A 266 32.18 6.64 6.23
CA GLN A 266 31.68 7.92 6.74
C GLN A 266 31.51 8.98 5.63
N HIS A 267 32.35 8.93 4.58
CA HIS A 267 32.33 9.88 3.46
C HIS A 267 31.64 9.33 2.20
N LEU A 268 31.16 8.09 2.27
CA LEU A 268 30.53 7.42 1.13
C LEU A 268 29.20 8.09 0.73
N ASP A 269 28.33 8.39 1.68
CA ASP A 269 27.03 9.04 1.40
C ASP A 269 27.19 10.41 0.75
N GLU A 270 28.22 11.17 1.14
CA GLU A 270 28.57 12.45 0.51
C GLU A 270 29.02 12.26 -0.94
N ALA A 271 29.94 11.33 -1.18
CA ALA A 271 30.44 11.02 -2.52
C ALA A 271 29.32 10.56 -3.46
N ILE A 272 28.42 9.69 -2.97
CA ILE A 272 27.24 9.23 -3.71
C ILE A 272 26.33 10.42 -4.06
N THR A 273 26.06 11.29 -3.08
CA THR A 273 25.21 12.46 -3.27
C THR A 273 25.78 13.39 -4.36
N GLN A 274 27.10 13.60 -4.41
CA GLN A 274 27.73 14.43 -5.43
C GLN A 274 27.62 13.84 -6.84
N VAL A 275 27.80 12.51 -6.99
CA VAL A 275 27.60 11.83 -8.28
C VAL A 275 26.15 11.96 -8.76
N LEU A 276 25.18 11.85 -7.85
CA LEU A 276 23.76 11.98 -8.17
C LEU A 276 23.32 13.43 -8.43
N ASN A 277 24.02 14.43 -7.87
CA ASN A 277 23.67 15.84 -8.03
C ASN A 277 23.99 16.40 -9.44
N LEU A 278 24.95 15.82 -10.17
CA LEU A 278 25.38 16.32 -11.48
C LEU A 278 24.29 16.30 -12.57
N GLY A 279 23.22 15.50 -12.42
CA GLY A 279 22.05 15.52 -13.32
C GLY A 279 20.85 16.30 -12.77
N ARG A 280 20.89 16.72 -11.49
CA ARG A 280 19.72 17.21 -10.74
C ARG A 280 19.34 18.64 -11.11
N GLU A 281 20.31 19.55 -11.17
CA GLU A 281 20.07 20.96 -11.51
C GLU A 281 19.55 21.12 -12.94
N ASP A 282 20.10 20.34 -13.88
CA ASP A 282 19.68 20.33 -15.26
C ASP A 282 18.24 19.82 -15.43
N LEU A 283 17.85 18.76 -14.71
CA LEU A 283 16.48 18.25 -14.74
C LEU A 283 15.48 19.23 -14.12
N LEU A 284 15.83 19.91 -13.03
CA LEU A 284 15.00 20.96 -12.42
C LEU A 284 14.76 22.13 -13.38
N ARG A 285 15.84 22.61 -14.00
CA ARG A 285 15.76 23.66 -15.02
C ARG A 285 14.93 23.21 -16.21
N LEU A 286 15.12 21.99 -16.67
CA LEU A 286 14.37 21.42 -17.78
C LEU A 286 12.88 21.29 -17.46
N MET A 287 12.51 20.83 -16.25
CA MET A 287 11.11 20.77 -15.81
C MET A 287 10.45 22.15 -15.85
N ARG A 288 11.18 23.20 -15.43
CA ARG A 288 10.69 24.58 -15.52
C ARG A 288 10.48 25.01 -16.98
N GLU A 289 11.46 24.80 -17.85
CA GLU A 289 11.38 25.15 -19.29
C GLU A 289 10.25 24.41 -20.01
N VAL A 290 10.03 23.14 -19.67
CA VAL A 290 8.89 22.35 -20.16
C VAL A 290 7.57 23.00 -19.72
N ARG A 291 7.44 23.39 -18.45
CA ARG A 291 6.23 24.07 -17.95
C ARG A 291 6.02 25.45 -18.57
N GLU A 292 7.08 26.19 -18.89
CA GLU A 292 6.99 27.45 -19.66
C GLU A 292 6.43 27.20 -21.06
N SER A 293 6.95 26.19 -21.77
CA SER A 293 6.45 25.83 -23.10
C SER A 293 5.01 25.28 -23.10
N LEU A 294 4.60 24.60 -22.03
CA LEU A 294 3.20 24.21 -21.84
C LEU A 294 2.30 25.43 -21.59
N ALA A 295 2.78 26.44 -20.86
CA ALA A 295 2.07 27.69 -20.65
C ALA A 295 1.86 28.45 -21.97
N GLU A 296 2.90 28.50 -22.83
CA GLU A 296 2.81 29.09 -24.18
C GLU A 296 1.71 28.44 -25.02
N LYS A 297 1.48 27.12 -24.84
CA LYS A 297 0.41 26.36 -25.52
C LYS A 297 -0.93 26.36 -24.77
N ASN A 298 -1.05 27.06 -23.63
CA ASN A 298 -2.22 27.05 -22.75
C ASN A 298 -2.66 25.64 -22.32
N ILE A 299 -1.67 24.79 -21.99
CA ILE A 299 -1.89 23.41 -21.52
C ILE A 299 -1.65 23.37 -20.01
N GLU A 300 -2.65 22.96 -19.24
CA GLU A 300 -2.52 22.70 -17.80
C GLU A 300 -2.07 21.26 -17.52
N LEU A 301 -1.37 21.08 -16.39
CA LEU A 301 -0.82 19.81 -15.97
C LEU A 301 -1.52 19.29 -14.71
N VAL A 302 -2.04 18.07 -14.77
CA VAL A 302 -2.60 17.35 -13.62
C VAL A 302 -1.70 16.17 -13.29
N LEU A 303 -1.06 16.19 -12.12
CA LEU A 303 -0.17 15.14 -11.62
C LEU A 303 -0.86 14.35 -10.50
N LEU A 304 -1.00 13.05 -10.68
CA LEU A 304 -1.66 12.14 -9.74
C LEU A 304 -0.63 11.12 -9.26
N ILE A 305 -0.17 11.25 -8.01
CA ILE A 305 0.95 10.47 -7.47
C ILE A 305 0.44 9.44 -6.47
N GLU A 306 0.60 8.14 -6.77
CA GLU A 306 -0.06 7.04 -6.03
C GLU A 306 0.57 6.65 -4.68
N ASP A 307 1.89 6.80 -4.54
CA ASP A 307 2.62 6.46 -3.31
C ASP A 307 3.99 7.16 -3.27
N PHE A 308 4.08 8.19 -2.46
CA PHE A 308 5.31 8.98 -2.31
C PHE A 308 6.32 8.32 -1.35
N ALA A 309 5.90 7.45 -0.43
CA ALA A 309 6.77 6.92 0.63
C ALA A 309 7.90 6.00 0.11
N LYS A 310 7.79 5.52 -1.14
CA LYS A 310 8.80 4.68 -1.79
C LYS A 310 9.83 5.46 -2.63
N LEU A 311 9.77 6.79 -2.63
CA LEU A 311 10.71 7.67 -3.34
C LEU A 311 11.95 8.04 -2.48
N GLN A 312 12.44 7.09 -1.67
CA GLN A 312 13.60 7.30 -0.80
C GLN A 312 14.79 7.86 -1.59
N GLY A 313 15.17 9.10 -1.28
CA GLY A 313 16.35 9.77 -1.84
C GLY A 313 16.10 10.82 -2.94
N ILE A 314 14.86 11.07 -3.37
CA ILE A 314 14.52 12.02 -4.47
C ILE A 314 13.43 13.05 -4.06
N ASP A 315 13.03 13.09 -2.79
CA ASP A 315 11.77 13.71 -2.35
C ASP A 315 11.72 15.25 -2.35
N ARG A 316 12.84 15.94 -2.15
CA ARG A 316 12.81 17.40 -1.94
C ARG A 316 12.64 18.17 -3.25
N GLU A 317 13.52 17.93 -4.21
CA GLU A 317 13.59 18.71 -5.44
C GLU A 317 12.41 18.44 -6.36
N LEU A 318 11.90 17.20 -6.36
CA LEU A 318 10.67 16.86 -7.05
C LEU A 318 9.49 17.65 -6.48
N LEU A 319 9.32 17.67 -5.16
CA LEU A 319 8.29 18.47 -4.51
C LEU A 319 8.49 19.96 -4.81
N GLU A 320 9.70 20.50 -4.70
CA GLU A 320 9.98 21.90 -5.02
C GLU A 320 9.61 22.25 -6.48
N ALA A 321 9.94 21.39 -7.45
CA ALA A 321 9.60 21.58 -8.86
C ALA A 321 8.10 21.55 -9.13
N ILE A 322 7.37 20.63 -8.49
CA ILE A 322 5.92 20.51 -8.62
C ILE A 322 5.21 21.68 -7.90
N LEU A 323 5.73 22.08 -6.75
CA LEU A 323 5.17 23.13 -5.90
C LEU A 323 5.50 24.56 -6.37
N ALA A 324 6.34 24.72 -7.40
CA ALA A 324 6.61 26.00 -8.01
C ALA A 324 5.33 26.61 -8.62
N ARG A 325 4.94 27.80 -8.13
CA ARG A 325 3.71 28.49 -8.56
C ARG A 325 3.84 29.03 -9.99
N PRO A 326 2.74 29.04 -10.77
CA PRO A 326 2.70 29.55 -12.15
C PRO A 326 3.18 30.98 -12.33
N GLN A 327 2.83 31.87 -11.40
CA GLN A 327 3.20 33.27 -11.42
C GLN A 327 4.22 33.56 -10.32
N GLN A 328 5.43 33.93 -10.73
CA GLN A 328 6.52 34.38 -9.87
C GLN A 328 6.98 35.75 -10.40
N PRO A 329 6.98 36.82 -9.58
CA PRO A 329 7.35 38.17 -10.02
C PRO A 329 8.72 38.18 -10.71
N GLY A 330 8.79 38.71 -11.93
CA GLY A 330 10.04 38.82 -12.70
C GLY A 330 10.45 37.56 -13.48
N SER A 331 9.56 36.56 -13.63
CA SER A 331 9.84 35.36 -14.41
C SER A 331 8.74 35.01 -15.41
N LYS A 332 9.06 34.17 -16.41
CA LYS A 332 8.08 33.65 -17.37
C LYS A 332 6.99 32.85 -16.66
N SER A 333 5.76 32.99 -17.13
CA SER A 333 4.62 32.25 -16.60
C SER A 333 4.81 30.75 -16.82
N LEU A 334 4.67 29.95 -15.76
CA LEU A 334 4.60 28.48 -15.88
C LEU A 334 3.16 28.05 -16.14
N CYS A 335 2.97 26.84 -16.64
CA CYS A 335 1.64 26.28 -16.82
C CYS A 335 0.93 26.08 -15.47
N ALA A 336 -0.41 26.17 -15.49
CA ALA A 336 -1.23 25.75 -14.36
C ALA A 336 -0.92 24.30 -13.98
N ILE A 337 -0.84 24.02 -12.68
CA ILE A 337 -0.50 22.69 -12.17
C ILE A 337 -1.41 22.28 -11.01
N ARG A 338 -1.95 21.07 -11.09
CA ARG A 338 -2.79 20.47 -10.04
C ARG A 338 -2.20 19.12 -9.65
N THR A 339 -1.90 18.95 -8.38
CA THR A 339 -1.23 17.75 -7.89
C THR A 339 -2.01 17.12 -6.74
N ALA A 340 -2.38 15.86 -6.90
CA ALA A 340 -2.87 15.02 -5.80
C ALA A 340 -1.78 14.00 -5.43
N LEU A 341 -1.40 13.97 -4.15
CA LEU A 341 -0.26 13.23 -3.65
C LEU A 341 -0.67 12.24 -2.57
N ALA A 342 -0.65 10.94 -2.85
CA ALA A 342 -0.87 9.93 -1.82
C ALA A 342 0.41 9.64 -1.04
N CYS A 343 0.32 9.80 0.29
CA CYS A 343 1.41 9.51 1.22
C CYS A 343 0.86 9.07 2.59
N THR A 344 1.70 8.42 3.39
CA THR A 344 1.31 8.08 4.77
C THR A 344 1.30 9.34 5.63
N THR A 345 0.34 9.41 6.56
CA THR A 345 0.12 10.60 7.40
C THR A 345 1.38 11.01 8.15
N GLY A 346 2.03 10.08 8.86
CA GLY A 346 3.26 10.38 9.61
C GLY A 346 4.45 10.77 8.74
N TYR A 347 4.57 10.23 7.53
CA TYR A 347 5.64 10.64 6.60
C TYR A 347 5.43 12.08 6.13
N PHE A 348 4.19 12.46 5.79
CA PHE A 348 3.88 13.81 5.36
C PHE A 348 4.05 14.85 6.48
N GLU A 349 3.71 14.48 7.71
CA GLU A 349 3.97 15.32 8.89
C GLU A 349 5.47 15.57 9.07
N GLY A 350 6.30 14.54 8.91
CA GLY A 350 7.77 14.69 8.92
C GLY A 350 8.31 15.59 7.81
N LEU A 351 7.70 15.54 6.61
CA LEU A 351 8.05 16.47 5.53
C LEU A 351 7.70 17.92 5.89
N ILE A 352 6.50 18.16 6.42
CA ILE A 352 6.08 19.52 6.80
C ILE A 352 6.94 20.06 7.95
N SER A 353 7.29 19.25 8.95
CA SER A 353 8.14 19.70 10.05
C SER A 353 9.55 20.07 9.62
N THR A 354 10.01 19.51 8.49
CA THR A 354 11.34 19.78 7.94
C THR A 354 11.32 20.93 6.93
N PHE A 355 10.17 21.20 6.30
CA PHE A 355 10.05 22.15 5.19
C PHE A 355 8.78 23.03 5.29
N ASP A 356 8.93 24.21 5.91
CA ASP A 356 7.84 25.19 6.11
C ASP A 356 7.11 25.58 4.82
N THR A 357 7.80 25.55 3.67
CA THR A 357 7.21 25.94 2.38
C THR A 357 6.18 24.96 1.85
N ILE A 358 6.21 23.69 2.25
CA ILE A 358 5.21 22.69 1.82
C ILE A 358 3.87 23.03 2.44
N GLN A 359 3.84 23.30 3.74
CA GLN A 359 2.61 23.62 4.48
C GLN A 359 1.90 24.83 3.87
N GLN A 360 2.65 25.87 3.49
CA GLN A 360 2.11 27.09 2.88
C GLN A 360 1.56 26.89 1.46
N ARG A 361 1.87 25.77 0.80
CA ARG A 361 1.44 25.47 -0.57
C ARG A 361 0.32 24.44 -0.63
N VAL A 362 0.04 23.71 0.45
CA VAL A 362 -1.14 22.84 0.50
C VAL A 362 -2.41 23.66 0.39
N THR A 363 -3.28 23.25 -0.52
CA THR A 363 -4.57 23.89 -0.78
C THR A 363 -5.63 23.39 0.19
N PHE A 364 -5.73 22.07 0.36
CA PHE A 364 -6.47 21.37 1.41
C PHE A 364 -5.94 19.94 1.50
N SER A 365 -6.22 19.24 2.59
CA SER A 365 -5.80 17.84 2.77
C SER A 365 -7.01 16.91 2.78
N VAL A 366 -6.84 15.71 2.25
CA VAL A 366 -7.84 14.64 2.28
C VAL A 366 -7.31 13.50 3.15
N TYR A 367 -8.12 13.04 4.11
CA TYR A 367 -7.76 11.99 5.04
C TYR A 367 -8.64 10.75 4.82
N LEU A 368 -7.98 9.58 4.77
CA LEU A 368 -8.58 8.25 4.67
C LEU A 368 -8.31 7.40 5.94
N ASP A 369 -7.75 7.99 6.99
CA ASP A 369 -7.59 7.31 8.28
C ASP A 369 -8.93 7.24 8.99
N ILE A 370 -9.55 6.07 8.96
CA ILE A 370 -10.87 5.86 9.53
C ILE A 370 -10.89 4.59 10.36
N ASP A 371 -10.40 4.70 11.58
CA ASP A 371 -10.52 3.59 12.53
C ASP A 371 -11.90 3.62 13.21
N THR A 372 -12.48 4.80 13.47
CA THR A 372 -13.84 4.96 14.00
C THR A 372 -14.39 6.37 13.73
N VAL A 373 -15.68 6.47 13.43
CA VAL A 373 -16.42 7.74 13.41
C VAL A 373 -17.61 7.58 14.36
N ARG A 374 -17.58 8.28 15.50
CA ARG A 374 -18.71 8.34 16.45
C ARG A 374 -19.32 6.96 16.76
N ASP A 375 -18.48 5.97 17.08
CA ASP A 375 -18.88 4.60 17.45
C ASP A 375 -19.73 3.83 16.41
N LYS A 376 -19.72 4.23 15.13
CA LYS A 376 -20.36 3.45 14.05
C LYS A 376 -19.32 2.71 13.21
N PRO A 377 -19.58 1.43 12.83
CA PRO A 377 -18.73 0.74 11.87
C PRO A 377 -18.79 1.48 10.54
N LEU A 378 -17.62 1.70 9.94
CA LEU A 378 -17.49 2.48 8.72
C LEU A 378 -18.07 1.83 7.48
N ILE A 379 -18.19 0.51 7.53
CA ILE A 379 -18.63 -0.31 6.42
C ILE A 379 -19.81 -1.11 6.94
N THR A 380 -20.97 -0.81 6.39
CA THR A 380 -22.20 -1.53 6.69
C THR A 380 -22.25 -2.82 5.91
N LYS A 381 -23.15 -3.70 6.34
CA LYS A 381 -23.51 -4.90 5.58
C LYS A 381 -23.95 -4.58 4.15
N THR A 382 -24.69 -3.49 3.97
CA THR A 382 -25.16 -3.03 2.67
C THR A 382 -24.00 -2.61 1.77
N ASP A 383 -22.99 -1.93 2.31
CA ASP A 383 -21.81 -1.51 1.54
C ASP A 383 -21.02 -2.72 1.02
N ILE A 384 -20.89 -3.77 1.84
CA ILE A 384 -20.27 -5.04 1.43
C ILE A 384 -21.07 -5.68 0.30
N GLN A 385 -22.39 -5.76 0.43
CA GLN A 385 -23.24 -6.36 -0.60
C GLN A 385 -23.19 -5.56 -1.91
N GLU A 386 -23.19 -4.23 -1.84
CA GLU A 386 -23.05 -3.37 -3.02
C GLU A 386 -21.68 -3.58 -3.68
N PHE A 387 -20.61 -3.59 -2.88
CA PHE A 387 -19.26 -3.90 -3.35
C PHE A 387 -19.22 -5.25 -4.07
N VAL A 388 -19.75 -6.31 -3.45
CA VAL A 388 -19.83 -7.66 -4.04
C VAL A 388 -20.64 -7.65 -5.33
N SER A 389 -21.78 -6.97 -5.36
CA SER A 389 -22.65 -6.92 -6.54
C SER A 389 -21.94 -6.34 -7.77
N ARG A 390 -21.08 -5.33 -7.59
CA ARG A 390 -20.29 -4.71 -8.66
C ARG A 390 -19.29 -5.70 -9.27
N TYR A 391 -18.56 -6.43 -8.43
CA TYR A 391 -17.64 -7.48 -8.87
C TYR A 391 -18.38 -8.62 -9.58
N LEU A 392 -19.52 -9.07 -9.04
CA LEU A 392 -20.35 -10.09 -9.66
C LEU A 392 -20.86 -9.63 -11.03
N ASN A 393 -21.31 -8.38 -11.16
CA ASN A 393 -21.77 -7.84 -12.43
C ASN A 393 -20.62 -7.78 -13.47
N ALA A 394 -19.44 -7.32 -13.06
CA ALA A 394 -18.27 -7.19 -13.94
C ALA A 394 -17.80 -8.54 -14.52
N VAL A 395 -17.91 -9.65 -13.78
CA VAL A 395 -17.54 -10.99 -14.28
C VAL A 395 -18.63 -11.67 -15.11
N ARG A 396 -19.84 -11.10 -15.15
CA ARG A 396 -20.99 -11.60 -15.93
C ARG A 396 -21.19 -10.86 -17.24
N LEU A 397 -20.86 -9.56 -17.29
CA LEU A 397 -20.94 -8.74 -18.51
C LEU A 397 -19.79 -9.03 -19.46
N GLU A 398 -20.00 -8.71 -20.75
CA GLU A 398 -18.95 -8.71 -21.77
C GLU A 398 -18.02 -7.49 -21.67
N ASP A 399 -16.76 -7.63 -22.09
CA ASP A 399 -15.75 -6.57 -21.90
C ASP A 399 -16.09 -5.33 -22.75
N GLY A 400 -16.58 -5.55 -23.97
CA GLY A 400 -17.06 -4.49 -24.85
C GLY A 400 -18.17 -3.67 -24.19
N ALA A 401 -19.13 -4.31 -23.52
CA ALA A 401 -20.22 -3.61 -22.85
C ALA A 401 -19.72 -2.72 -21.69
N ILE A 402 -18.75 -3.19 -20.91
CA ILE A 402 -18.14 -2.41 -19.83
C ILE A 402 -17.30 -1.25 -20.40
N LEU A 403 -16.55 -1.51 -21.48
CA LEU A 403 -15.73 -0.50 -22.15
C LEU A 403 -16.60 0.61 -22.77
N ASP A 404 -17.67 0.23 -23.47
CA ASP A 404 -18.61 1.17 -24.10
C ASP A 404 -19.31 2.03 -23.04
N TRP A 405 -19.77 1.42 -21.94
CA TRP A 405 -20.30 2.15 -20.79
C TRP A 405 -19.28 3.13 -20.20
N ALA A 406 -18.05 2.68 -19.94
CA ALA A 406 -17.02 3.55 -19.39
C ALA A 406 -16.74 4.74 -20.33
N ASN A 407 -16.69 4.50 -21.64
CA ASN A 407 -16.46 5.54 -22.64
C ASN A 407 -17.65 6.51 -22.76
N SER A 408 -18.90 6.05 -22.63
CA SER A 408 -20.08 6.92 -22.67
C SER A 408 -20.21 7.78 -21.42
N SER A 409 -20.02 7.19 -20.24
CA SER A 409 -20.03 7.90 -18.95
C SER A 409 -18.94 8.96 -18.89
N ILE A 410 -17.84 8.75 -19.64
CA ILE A 410 -16.81 9.77 -19.82
C ILE A 410 -17.33 10.88 -20.74
N LYS A 411 -17.94 10.61 -21.90
CA LYS A 411 -18.21 11.62 -22.96
C LYS A 411 -19.17 12.76 -22.62
N GLU A 412 -20.17 12.57 -21.76
CA GLU A 412 -21.24 13.55 -21.52
C GLU A 412 -21.19 14.08 -20.07
N GLU A 413 -21.09 15.41 -19.87
CA GLU A 413 -21.05 16.03 -18.53
C GLU A 413 -22.35 15.80 -17.73
N ASP A 414 -23.47 15.56 -18.41
CA ASP A 414 -24.78 15.26 -17.78
C ASP A 414 -25.02 13.75 -17.53
N ASP A 415 -24.23 12.83 -18.11
CA ASP A 415 -24.46 11.37 -18.05
C ASP A 415 -23.40 10.61 -17.21
N GLN A 416 -22.52 11.32 -16.49
CA GLN A 416 -21.44 10.72 -15.66
C GLN A 416 -21.94 9.77 -14.55
N ASN A 417 -23.26 9.72 -14.31
CA ASN A 417 -23.88 8.92 -13.26
C ASN A 417 -24.74 7.77 -13.78
N LYS A 418 -24.74 7.45 -15.07
CA LYS A 418 -25.52 6.31 -15.57
C LYS A 418 -24.92 5.01 -15.03
N PRO A 419 -25.67 4.21 -14.25
CA PRO A 419 -25.15 2.97 -13.70
C PRO A 419 -24.84 1.98 -14.82
N LEU A 420 -23.78 1.19 -14.63
CA LEU A 420 -23.49 0.07 -15.51
C LEU A 420 -24.70 -0.88 -15.53
N ILE A 421 -25.10 -1.32 -16.73
CA ILE A 421 -26.24 -2.22 -16.90
C ILE A 421 -26.05 -3.50 -16.09
N SER A 422 -27.12 -4.01 -15.48
CA SER A 422 -27.08 -5.31 -14.81
C SER A 422 -27.05 -6.43 -15.85
N ALA A 423 -26.08 -7.34 -15.75
CA ALA A 423 -26.06 -8.60 -16.50
C ALA A 423 -27.29 -9.48 -16.23
N CYS A 424 -27.97 -9.26 -15.10
CA CYS A 424 -29.16 -10.02 -14.74
C CYS A 424 -30.42 -9.53 -15.47
N SER A 425 -30.41 -8.33 -16.08
CA SER A 425 -31.61 -7.74 -16.71
C SER A 425 -32.25 -8.66 -17.77
N GLU A 426 -31.43 -9.28 -18.61
CA GLU A 426 -31.85 -10.19 -19.68
C GLU A 426 -31.69 -11.68 -19.30
N CYS A 427 -31.44 -11.99 -18.03
CA CYS A 427 -31.20 -13.36 -17.57
C CYS A 427 -32.52 -14.11 -17.33
N GLU A 428 -32.73 -15.24 -18.00
CA GLU A 428 -33.94 -16.07 -17.82
C GLU A 428 -34.11 -16.60 -16.39
N HIS A 429 -33.02 -16.73 -15.63
CA HIS A 429 -33.01 -17.21 -14.25
C HIS A 429 -33.12 -16.10 -13.20
N ARG A 430 -33.26 -14.82 -13.60
CA ARG A 430 -33.27 -13.66 -12.69
C ARG A 430 -34.22 -13.84 -11.52
N GLN A 431 -35.47 -14.21 -11.77
CA GLN A 431 -36.49 -14.35 -10.72
C GLN A 431 -36.12 -15.41 -9.67
N ALA A 432 -35.71 -16.60 -10.12
CA ALA A 432 -35.29 -17.68 -9.22
C ALA A 432 -34.00 -17.31 -8.47
N CYS A 433 -33.04 -16.69 -9.16
CA CYS A 433 -31.81 -16.19 -8.57
C CYS A 433 -32.08 -15.18 -7.45
N HIS A 434 -32.88 -14.15 -7.72
CA HIS A 434 -33.13 -13.07 -6.76
C HIS A 434 -33.92 -13.58 -5.55
N LYS A 435 -34.88 -14.47 -5.77
CA LYS A 435 -35.65 -15.09 -4.68
C LYS A 435 -34.79 -16.02 -3.82
N GLY A 436 -33.89 -16.80 -4.42
CA GLY A 436 -33.05 -17.73 -3.68
C GLY A 436 -31.88 -17.07 -2.95
N PHE A 437 -31.18 -16.18 -3.64
CA PHE A 437 -29.87 -15.66 -3.25
C PHE A 437 -29.90 -14.18 -2.84
N GLY A 438 -30.98 -13.47 -3.13
CA GLY A 438 -31.06 -12.02 -2.96
C GLY A 438 -30.46 -11.25 -4.13
N GLU A 439 -30.65 -9.92 -4.11
CA GLU A 439 -30.10 -9.00 -5.10
C GLU A 439 -29.75 -7.64 -4.49
N ILE A 440 -28.91 -6.89 -5.19
CA ILE A 440 -28.65 -5.46 -4.94
C ILE A 440 -28.72 -4.73 -6.27
N ASN A 441 -29.56 -3.69 -6.36
CA ASN A 441 -29.70 -2.84 -7.56
C ASN A 441 -29.91 -3.61 -8.88
N GLY A 442 -30.74 -4.66 -8.87
CA GLY A 442 -30.98 -5.47 -10.08
C GLY A 442 -29.94 -6.57 -10.31
N ILE A 443 -28.93 -6.74 -9.44
CA ILE A 443 -27.83 -7.69 -9.59
C ILE A 443 -27.95 -8.80 -8.53
N GLY A 444 -28.20 -10.03 -8.97
CA GLY A 444 -28.32 -11.18 -8.07
C GLY A 444 -27.00 -11.58 -7.41
N LEU A 445 -27.05 -12.08 -6.17
CA LEU A 445 -25.85 -12.45 -5.39
C LEU A 445 -25.31 -13.87 -5.67
N TYR A 446 -25.98 -14.66 -6.52
CA TYR A 446 -25.59 -16.03 -6.87
C TYR A 446 -24.10 -16.17 -7.24
N PRO A 447 -23.36 -17.15 -6.67
CA PRO A 447 -23.84 -18.28 -5.86
C PRO A 447 -23.94 -18.00 -4.36
N PHE A 448 -23.75 -16.77 -3.92
CA PHE A 448 -23.85 -16.39 -2.50
C PHE A 448 -25.27 -15.97 -2.15
N ASN A 449 -25.63 -16.10 -0.88
CA ASN A 449 -26.68 -15.27 -0.29
C ASN A 449 -26.04 -14.34 0.75
N ASP A 450 -26.86 -13.48 1.32
CA ASP A 450 -26.43 -12.57 2.37
C ASP A 450 -25.70 -13.27 3.52
N THR A 451 -26.26 -14.36 4.04
CA THR A 451 -25.65 -15.16 5.12
C THR A 451 -24.29 -15.72 4.72
N ALA A 452 -24.14 -16.22 3.49
CA ALA A 452 -22.88 -16.75 2.99
C ALA A 452 -21.79 -15.71 2.89
N LEU A 453 -22.11 -14.50 2.41
CA LEU A 453 -21.13 -13.41 2.39
C LEU A 453 -20.66 -13.08 3.80
N GLN A 454 -21.57 -13.00 4.77
CA GLN A 454 -21.22 -12.69 6.16
C GLN A 454 -20.35 -13.78 6.79
N GLN A 455 -20.76 -15.04 6.68
CA GLN A 455 -20.07 -16.15 7.31
C GLN A 455 -18.69 -16.37 6.69
N MET A 456 -18.59 -16.40 5.36
CA MET A 456 -17.31 -16.57 4.67
C MET A 456 -16.36 -15.43 5.02
N LEU A 457 -16.82 -14.17 4.97
CA LEU A 457 -15.98 -13.02 5.31
C LEU A 457 -15.50 -13.04 6.76
N SER A 458 -16.38 -13.34 7.72
CA SER A 458 -16.00 -13.39 9.15
C SER A 458 -14.93 -14.43 9.48
N ARG A 459 -14.77 -15.47 8.65
CA ARG A 459 -13.81 -16.55 8.87
C ARG A 459 -12.43 -16.26 8.29
N VAL A 460 -12.35 -15.43 7.25
CA VAL A 460 -11.07 -15.06 6.60
C VAL A 460 -10.58 -13.66 7.00
N ASN A 461 -11.46 -12.81 7.52
CA ASN A 461 -11.18 -11.41 7.85
C ASN A 461 -11.41 -11.19 9.36
N LEU A 462 -10.46 -11.65 10.17
CA LEU A 462 -10.56 -11.71 11.64
C LEU A 462 -10.34 -10.35 12.34
N GLU A 463 -9.81 -9.36 11.63
CA GLU A 463 -9.51 -8.02 12.14
C GLU A 463 -10.42 -6.94 11.51
N SER A 464 -9.88 -5.74 11.25
CA SER A 464 -10.56 -4.68 10.50
C SER A 464 -10.86 -5.11 9.06
N PHE A 465 -11.99 -4.68 8.51
CA PHE A 465 -12.38 -5.02 7.14
C PHE A 465 -11.29 -4.72 6.11
N ASN A 466 -10.74 -5.79 5.50
CA ASN A 466 -9.86 -5.68 4.35
C ASN A 466 -10.57 -6.06 3.02
N PRO A 467 -10.79 -5.09 2.09
CA PRO A 467 -11.40 -5.38 0.78
C PRO A 467 -10.65 -6.42 -0.05
N ARG A 468 -9.32 -6.52 0.09
CA ARG A 468 -8.51 -7.49 -0.68
C ARG A 468 -8.82 -8.92 -0.27
N ILE A 469 -9.05 -9.15 1.03
CA ILE A 469 -9.44 -10.46 1.56
C ILE A 469 -10.83 -10.84 1.04
N LEU A 470 -11.79 -9.90 1.03
CA LEU A 470 -13.12 -10.14 0.45
C LEU A 470 -13.02 -10.55 -1.04
N ILE A 471 -12.22 -9.84 -1.84
CA ILE A 471 -12.04 -10.17 -3.27
C ILE A 471 -11.35 -11.52 -3.44
N LYS A 472 -10.20 -11.73 -2.80
CA LYS A 472 -9.32 -12.90 -3.01
C LYS A 472 -9.88 -14.16 -2.37
N ASP A 473 -10.17 -14.10 -1.08
CA ASP A 473 -10.43 -15.27 -0.25
C ASP A 473 -11.92 -15.64 -0.18
N VAL A 474 -12.82 -14.70 -0.44
CA VAL A 474 -14.27 -14.98 -0.52
C VAL A 474 -14.72 -15.10 -1.96
N LEU A 475 -14.66 -14.02 -2.74
CA LEU A 475 -15.27 -13.97 -4.07
C LEU A 475 -14.53 -14.85 -5.09
N LYS A 476 -13.25 -14.56 -5.33
CA LYS A 476 -12.43 -15.28 -6.34
C LYS A 476 -12.37 -16.77 -6.03
N TYR A 477 -11.99 -17.12 -4.79
CA TYR A 477 -11.91 -18.53 -4.38
C TYR A 477 -13.22 -19.27 -4.64
N THR A 478 -14.35 -18.73 -4.16
CA THR A 478 -15.64 -19.41 -4.28
C THR A 478 -16.08 -19.50 -5.74
N LEU A 479 -15.99 -18.44 -6.52
CA LEU A 479 -16.43 -18.44 -7.93
C LEU A 479 -15.59 -19.39 -8.80
N GLU A 480 -14.28 -19.51 -8.54
CA GLU A 480 -13.42 -20.44 -9.26
C GLU A 480 -13.75 -21.90 -8.94
N LYS A 481 -13.96 -22.24 -7.66
CA LYS A 481 -14.34 -23.61 -7.28
C LYS A 481 -15.76 -23.94 -7.74
N ALA A 482 -16.69 -23.01 -7.53
CA ALA A 482 -18.09 -23.16 -7.90
C ALA A 482 -18.28 -23.38 -9.40
N PHE A 483 -17.44 -22.79 -10.26
CA PHE A 483 -17.57 -22.91 -11.72
C PHE A 483 -17.66 -24.36 -12.21
N TYR A 484 -16.78 -25.23 -11.71
CA TYR A 484 -16.76 -26.65 -12.12
C TYR A 484 -17.79 -27.47 -11.34
N ASP A 485 -17.90 -27.22 -10.03
CA ASP A 485 -18.74 -28.01 -9.13
C ASP A 485 -20.24 -27.79 -9.40
N ILE A 486 -20.65 -26.57 -9.74
CA ILE A 486 -22.05 -26.28 -10.13
C ILE A 486 -22.38 -27.00 -11.43
N LYS A 487 -21.53 -26.91 -12.46
CA LYS A 487 -21.76 -27.60 -13.75
C LYS A 487 -21.88 -29.12 -13.60
N LYS A 488 -21.12 -29.70 -12.67
CA LYS A 488 -21.19 -31.13 -12.32
C LYS A 488 -22.36 -31.47 -11.39
N GLY A 489 -22.98 -30.48 -10.77
CA GLY A 489 -24.03 -30.66 -9.77
C GLY A 489 -23.53 -31.22 -8.44
N SER A 490 -22.25 -30.96 -8.11
CA SER A 490 -21.56 -31.38 -6.88
C SER A 490 -21.32 -30.24 -5.89
N PHE A 491 -21.71 -29.01 -6.22
CA PHE A 491 -21.58 -27.84 -5.33
C PHE A 491 -22.62 -27.86 -4.18
N PRO A 492 -22.32 -27.36 -2.96
CA PRO A 492 -21.02 -26.92 -2.47
C PRO A 492 -20.09 -28.10 -2.15
N ALA A 493 -18.80 -27.98 -2.50
CA ALA A 493 -17.81 -29.05 -2.34
C ALA A 493 -16.96 -28.90 -1.05
N GLU A 494 -16.36 -30.00 -0.60
CA GLU A 494 -15.57 -30.10 0.65
C GLU A 494 -14.40 -29.09 0.73
N ASN A 495 -13.85 -28.70 -0.42
CA ASN A 495 -12.79 -27.70 -0.51
C ASN A 495 -13.19 -26.33 0.09
N LEU A 496 -14.47 -25.94 0.02
CA LEU A 496 -14.97 -24.72 0.65
C LEU A 496 -14.83 -24.79 2.17
N SER A 497 -15.17 -25.92 2.78
CA SER A 497 -14.98 -26.09 4.22
C SER A 497 -13.50 -26.04 4.60
N LYS A 498 -12.61 -26.62 3.81
CA LYS A 498 -11.16 -26.57 4.08
C LYS A 498 -10.61 -25.15 4.05
N HIS A 499 -11.09 -24.32 3.12
CA HIS A 499 -10.66 -22.93 2.97
C HIS A 499 -11.24 -22.00 4.05
N PHE A 500 -12.54 -22.12 4.35
CA PHE A 500 -13.20 -21.29 5.35
C PHE A 500 -13.07 -21.83 6.78
N GLY A 501 -12.26 -22.87 7.00
CA GLY A 501 -11.97 -23.40 8.34
C GLY A 501 -13.09 -24.25 8.94
N SER A 502 -13.10 -24.32 10.28
CA SER A 502 -14.02 -25.21 11.01
C SER A 502 -15.48 -24.82 10.82
N MET A 503 -16.32 -25.82 10.60
CA MET A 503 -17.77 -25.64 10.56
C MET A 503 -18.30 -25.21 11.94
N ARG A 504 -19.30 -24.34 11.96
CA ARG A 504 -20.11 -23.97 13.12
C ARG A 504 -20.93 -25.16 13.65
N LEU A 505 -21.30 -26.08 12.76
CA LEU A 505 -22.20 -27.18 13.10
C LEU A 505 -21.61 -28.10 14.19
N GLY A 506 -22.36 -28.29 15.28
CA GLY A 506 -22.01 -29.22 16.35
C GLY A 506 -22.04 -30.68 15.91
N ALA A 507 -21.31 -31.55 16.63
CA ALA A 507 -21.18 -32.97 16.28
C ALA A 507 -22.52 -33.73 16.21
N MET A 508 -23.50 -33.37 17.04
CA MET A 508 -24.84 -33.97 17.01
C MET A 508 -25.58 -33.64 15.71
N LEU A 509 -25.59 -32.37 15.31
CA LEU A 509 -26.22 -31.93 14.06
C LEU A 509 -25.55 -32.55 12.84
N LYS A 510 -24.22 -32.69 12.84
CA LYS A 510 -23.51 -33.38 11.75
C LYS A 510 -23.99 -34.82 11.57
N LYS A 511 -24.15 -35.57 12.67
CA LYS A 511 -24.68 -36.94 12.65
C LYS A 511 -26.15 -37.00 12.25
N GLU A 512 -26.95 -36.02 12.65
CA GLU A 512 -28.36 -35.93 12.22
C GLU A 512 -28.47 -35.71 10.71
N ILE A 513 -27.66 -34.80 10.15
CA ILE A 513 -27.58 -34.57 8.70
C ILE A 513 -27.13 -35.84 7.97
N GLU A 514 -26.13 -36.55 8.51
CA GLU A 514 -25.63 -37.81 7.95
C GLU A 514 -26.70 -38.91 7.93
N ALA A 515 -27.50 -39.01 8.99
CA ALA A 515 -28.60 -39.97 9.05
C ALA A 515 -29.72 -39.66 8.05
N GLN A 516 -30.02 -38.38 7.81
CA GLN A 516 -31.11 -37.94 6.92
C GLN A 516 -30.72 -37.92 5.44
N ASP A 517 -29.45 -37.66 5.12
CA ASP A 517 -28.95 -37.63 3.74
C ASP A 517 -27.59 -38.35 3.60
N PRO A 518 -27.55 -39.69 3.73
CA PRO A 518 -26.29 -40.44 3.73
C PRO A 518 -25.45 -40.27 2.46
N GLN A 519 -26.06 -39.87 1.34
CA GLN A 519 -25.36 -39.70 0.06
C GLN A 519 -24.78 -38.30 -0.14
N ASN A 520 -25.40 -37.25 0.42
CA ASN A 520 -24.96 -35.86 0.22
C ASN A 520 -24.72 -35.11 1.54
N TYR A 521 -24.54 -35.82 2.66
CA TYR A 521 -24.41 -35.20 3.99
C TYR A 521 -23.32 -34.14 4.05
N GLU A 522 -22.16 -34.36 3.43
CA GLU A 522 -21.06 -33.37 3.42
C GLU A 522 -21.48 -32.06 2.74
N ARG A 523 -22.09 -32.16 1.55
CA ARG A 523 -22.61 -31.00 0.81
C ARG A 523 -23.68 -30.27 1.61
N ARG A 524 -24.55 -31.01 2.30
CA ARG A 524 -25.61 -30.46 3.14
C ARG A 524 -25.07 -29.79 4.40
N GLN A 525 -24.07 -30.38 5.04
CA GLN A 525 -23.36 -29.77 6.15
C GLN A 525 -22.74 -28.44 5.72
N ILE A 526 -22.05 -28.39 4.58
CA ILE A 526 -21.46 -27.15 4.05
C ILE A 526 -22.53 -26.12 3.69
N LEU A 527 -23.65 -26.56 3.09
CA LEU A 527 -24.76 -25.67 2.74
C LEU A 527 -25.36 -25.01 3.98
N ILE A 528 -25.66 -25.79 5.02
CA ILE A 528 -26.22 -25.25 6.28
C ILE A 528 -25.18 -24.41 7.01
N ASP A 529 -23.92 -24.82 7.01
CA ASP A 529 -22.82 -24.14 7.68
C ASP A 529 -22.49 -22.77 7.09
N LEU A 530 -22.57 -22.62 5.77
CA LEU A 530 -22.16 -21.42 5.03
C LEU A 530 -23.32 -20.61 4.46
N TRP A 531 -24.50 -21.15 4.13
CA TRP A 531 -25.62 -20.38 3.57
C TRP A 531 -26.76 -20.13 4.55
N SER A 532 -26.63 -20.60 5.81
CA SER A 532 -27.67 -20.43 6.84
C SER A 532 -27.06 -20.15 8.21
N ASN A 533 -27.81 -19.45 9.07
CA ASN A 533 -27.45 -19.27 10.48
C ASN A 533 -28.11 -20.33 11.38
N SER A 534 -28.65 -21.42 10.83
CA SER A 534 -29.39 -22.42 11.60
C SER A 534 -28.47 -23.32 12.40
N ASP A 535 -28.76 -23.51 13.69
CA ASP A 535 -28.15 -24.56 14.55
C ASP A 535 -28.93 -25.88 14.51
N GLN A 536 -29.90 -26.00 13.60
CA GLN A 536 -30.74 -27.19 13.39
C GLN A 536 -30.78 -27.59 11.92
N ILE A 537 -31.13 -28.84 11.64
CA ILE A 537 -31.32 -29.31 10.27
C ILE A 537 -32.55 -28.61 9.66
N CYS A 538 -32.35 -27.93 8.53
CA CYS A 538 -33.41 -27.21 7.82
C CYS A 538 -33.15 -27.20 6.31
N ASP A 539 -34.21 -26.99 5.53
CA ASP A 539 -34.09 -26.73 4.10
C ASP A 539 -33.93 -25.21 3.85
N LEU A 540 -33.15 -24.83 2.85
CA LEU A 540 -33.13 -23.45 2.36
C LEU A 540 -34.25 -23.26 1.33
N SER A 541 -34.31 -22.09 0.69
CA SER A 541 -35.28 -21.85 -0.38
C SER A 541 -35.16 -22.89 -1.50
N SER A 542 -36.29 -23.24 -2.12
CA SER A 542 -36.33 -24.20 -3.23
C SER A 542 -35.38 -23.82 -4.36
N GLU A 543 -35.21 -22.53 -4.61
CA GLU A 543 -34.34 -21.97 -5.62
C GLU A 543 -32.86 -22.27 -5.35
N ILE A 544 -32.41 -22.23 -4.08
CA ILE A 544 -31.04 -22.62 -3.70
C ILE A 544 -30.83 -24.13 -3.92
N HIS A 545 -31.79 -24.95 -3.49
CA HIS A 545 -31.72 -26.41 -3.65
C HIS A 545 -31.65 -26.83 -5.13
N ILE A 546 -32.43 -26.18 -5.99
CA ILE A 546 -32.40 -26.39 -7.44
C ILE A 546 -31.06 -25.93 -8.02
N ALA A 547 -30.61 -24.72 -7.69
CA ALA A 547 -29.39 -24.14 -8.26
C ALA A 547 -28.13 -24.95 -7.91
N PHE A 548 -28.08 -25.50 -6.71
CA PHE A 548 -26.97 -26.34 -6.25
C PHE A 548 -27.13 -27.82 -6.55
N ASN A 549 -28.24 -28.25 -7.18
CA ASN A 549 -28.54 -29.65 -7.42
C ASN A 549 -28.39 -30.50 -6.13
N LEU A 550 -29.05 -30.05 -5.07
CA LEU A 550 -29.12 -30.74 -3.79
C LEU A 550 -30.58 -30.74 -3.34
N ARG A 551 -31.24 -31.91 -3.38
CA ARG A 551 -32.68 -32.04 -3.12
C ARG A 551 -33.03 -31.56 -1.69
N SER A 552 -34.17 -30.91 -1.53
CA SER A 552 -34.72 -30.60 -0.20
C SER A 552 -35.08 -31.89 0.54
N LEU A 553 -34.96 -31.89 1.86
CA LEU A 553 -35.39 -33.02 2.70
C LEU A 553 -36.91 -33.02 2.93
N GLY A 554 -37.60 -31.92 2.58
CA GLY A 554 -39.03 -31.76 2.85
C GLY A 554 -39.29 -31.42 4.32
N ILE A 555 -38.32 -30.81 4.98
CA ILE A 555 -38.40 -30.38 6.37
C ILE A 555 -38.73 -28.88 6.45
N HIS A 556 -38.74 -28.31 7.65
CA HIS A 556 -38.98 -26.89 7.81
C HIS A 556 -37.90 -26.06 7.09
N ILE A 557 -38.32 -24.95 6.49
CA ILE A 557 -37.41 -24.01 5.84
C ILE A 557 -36.70 -23.20 6.93
N CYS A 558 -35.40 -22.96 6.79
CA CYS A 558 -34.65 -22.13 7.72
C CYS A 558 -35.29 -20.73 7.79
N ASN A 559 -35.87 -20.36 8.93
CA ASN A 559 -36.49 -19.05 9.10
C ASN A 559 -35.40 -17.96 9.05
N SER A 560 -35.51 -17.01 8.13
CA SER A 560 -34.66 -15.81 8.08
C SER A 560 -35.05 -14.75 9.13
N GLU A 561 -35.94 -15.08 10.07
CA GLU A 561 -36.43 -14.17 11.10
C GLU A 561 -36.06 -14.65 12.51
N ASN A 562 -34.84 -14.28 12.94
CA ASN A 562 -34.54 -14.02 14.34
C ASN A 562 -33.63 -12.77 14.43
N ASN A 563 -34.14 -11.66 13.90
CA ASN A 563 -33.67 -10.31 14.23
C ASN A 563 -34.33 -9.84 15.55
N ARG A 564 -34.15 -10.61 16.64
CA ARG A 564 -34.41 -10.14 18.00
C ARG A 564 -33.10 -10.07 18.76
N LEU A 565 -32.54 -8.86 18.77
CA LEU A 565 -31.73 -8.29 19.85
C LEU A 565 -30.69 -9.25 20.48
N ALA A 566 -29.67 -9.62 19.71
CA ALA A 566 -28.34 -9.81 20.26
C ALA A 566 -27.43 -8.80 19.56
N GLN A 567 -27.38 -7.58 20.11
CA GLN A 567 -26.22 -6.71 19.92
C GLN A 567 -25.05 -7.42 20.60
N THR A 568 -24.41 -8.35 19.90
CA THR A 568 -23.08 -8.79 20.26
C THR A 568 -22.18 -7.60 19.93
N GLN A 569 -22.05 -6.71 20.91
CA GLN A 569 -21.00 -5.71 20.91
C GLN A 569 -19.68 -6.46 20.67
N LEU A 570 -19.08 -6.25 19.50
CA LEU A 570 -17.66 -6.49 19.32
C LEU A 570 -16.97 -5.66 20.41
N LYS A 571 -16.37 -6.34 21.39
CA LYS A 571 -15.65 -5.68 22.47
C LYS A 571 -14.56 -4.81 21.84
N PRO A 572 -14.52 -3.48 22.07
CA PRO A 572 -13.37 -2.69 21.71
C PRO A 572 -12.21 -3.15 22.60
N ILE A 573 -11.17 -3.71 21.98
CA ILE A 573 -9.87 -3.92 22.62
C ILE A 573 -9.10 -2.61 22.49
N TYR A 574 -8.39 -2.26 23.58
CA TYR A 574 -7.52 -1.09 23.81
C TYR A 574 -8.18 0.16 24.40
N GLN A 575 -8.25 0.22 25.73
CA GLN A 575 -8.04 1.47 26.46
C GLN A 575 -6.55 1.65 26.71
N VAL A 576 -5.93 2.60 26.02
CA VAL A 576 -4.67 3.21 26.46
C VAL A 576 -5.02 4.18 27.57
N THR A 577 -4.56 3.88 28.79
CA THR A 577 -4.68 4.72 29.97
C THR A 577 -3.98 6.06 29.73
N LYS A 578 -4.76 7.13 29.55
CA LYS A 578 -4.30 8.51 29.78
C LYS A 578 -4.58 8.88 31.23
N ILE A 579 -3.54 9.35 31.90
CA ILE A 579 -3.55 9.91 33.26
C ILE A 579 -4.44 11.17 33.28
N PRO A 580 -5.40 11.34 34.22
CA PRO A 580 -6.14 12.60 34.34
C PRO A 580 -5.47 13.57 35.31
N THR A 581 -5.28 14.80 34.84
CA THR A 581 -5.11 16.03 35.64
C THR A 581 -6.48 16.56 36.08
N GLU A 582 -6.49 17.35 37.14
CA GLU A 582 -7.54 17.57 38.14
C GLU A 582 -8.86 18.28 37.74
N LEU A 583 -9.92 17.86 38.46
CA LEU A 583 -11.12 18.52 39.00
C LEU A 583 -11.70 19.82 38.39
N SER A 584 -13.02 19.78 38.10
CA SER A 584 -14.03 20.66 38.75
C SER A 584 -15.47 20.20 38.51
N GLN A 585 -16.35 20.59 39.44
CA GLN A 585 -17.66 20.05 39.82
C GLN A 585 -18.82 20.54 38.94
N GLU A 586 -19.93 19.76 38.85
CA GLU A 586 -21.26 20.12 39.38
C GLU A 586 -22.44 19.28 38.79
N THR A 587 -23.14 18.59 39.70
CA THR A 587 -24.61 18.39 39.85
C THR A 587 -25.48 17.62 38.84
N ALA A 588 -25.95 16.46 39.35
CA ALA A 588 -27.35 16.07 39.64
C ALA A 588 -28.24 15.30 38.63
N ASN A 589 -28.57 14.06 39.08
CA ASN A 589 -29.81 13.28 38.96
C ASN A 589 -30.22 12.70 37.59
N SER A 590 -30.66 11.45 37.43
CA SER A 590 -30.88 10.28 38.29
C SER A 590 -31.33 9.14 37.34
N TYR A 591 -30.96 7.88 37.58
CA TYR A 591 -31.81 6.66 37.51
C TYR A 591 -30.92 5.42 37.66
N THR A 592 -31.18 4.67 38.73
CA THR A 592 -30.44 3.50 39.23
C THR A 592 -30.83 2.21 38.50
N ILE A 593 -29.85 1.41 38.12
CA ILE A 593 -29.97 -0.04 37.89
C ILE A 593 -28.91 -0.69 38.77
N ASP A 594 -29.30 -1.61 39.65
CA ASP A 594 -28.42 -2.38 40.52
C ASP A 594 -27.39 -3.20 39.72
N PRO A 595 -26.07 -3.07 39.98
CA PRO A 595 -25.08 -4.03 39.51
C PRO A 595 -24.79 -5.08 40.59
N GLU A 596 -24.91 -6.35 40.23
CA GLU A 596 -24.25 -7.44 40.96
C GLU A 596 -22.75 -7.13 41.09
N ALA A 597 -22.25 -7.21 42.33
CA ALA A 597 -20.90 -6.83 42.71
C ALA A 597 -19.82 -7.73 42.08
N ILE A 598 -19.07 -7.20 41.12
CA ILE A 598 -17.73 -7.71 40.79
C ILE A 598 -16.76 -7.06 41.78
N SER A 599 -16.25 -7.84 42.74
CA SER A 599 -15.40 -7.30 43.82
C SER A 599 -14.05 -6.78 43.29
N ASP A 600 -13.69 -5.56 43.67
CA ASP A 600 -12.37 -4.92 43.41
C ASP A 600 -11.16 -5.79 43.82
N ASN A 601 -11.35 -6.74 44.75
CA ASN A 601 -10.33 -7.70 45.15
C ASN A 601 -9.86 -8.65 44.04
N PHE A 602 -10.68 -8.91 43.01
CA PHE A 602 -10.33 -9.84 41.93
C PHE A 602 -9.40 -9.19 40.88
N ILE A 603 -9.53 -7.88 40.69
CA ILE A 603 -8.71 -7.12 39.73
C ILE A 603 -7.33 -6.86 40.33
N SER A 604 -7.25 -6.44 41.60
CA SER A 604 -5.98 -6.19 42.31
C SER A 604 -5.05 -7.41 42.34
N LYS A 605 -5.61 -8.59 42.62
CA LYS A 605 -4.85 -9.85 42.73
C LYS A 605 -4.26 -10.33 41.40
N ASN A 606 -4.93 -10.05 40.28
CA ASN A 606 -4.43 -10.39 38.95
C ASN A 606 -3.31 -9.45 38.48
N TYR A 607 -3.36 -8.16 38.86
CA TYR A 607 -2.28 -7.21 38.55
C TYR A 607 -0.99 -7.53 39.30
N GLU A 608 -1.07 -7.88 40.59
CA GLU A 608 0.12 -8.31 41.35
C GLU A 608 0.73 -9.59 40.79
N LEU A 609 -0.10 -10.56 40.38
CA LEU A 609 0.37 -11.81 39.79
C LEU A 609 1.08 -11.55 38.45
N LEU A 610 0.53 -10.67 37.61
CA LEU A 610 1.12 -10.30 36.31
C LEU A 610 2.44 -9.53 36.49
N ALA A 611 2.48 -8.58 37.43
CA ALA A 611 3.68 -7.82 37.74
C ALA A 611 4.81 -8.74 38.25
N LYS A 612 4.47 -9.75 39.05
CA LYS A 612 5.44 -10.74 39.54
C LYS A 612 5.97 -11.66 38.43
N LYS A 613 5.11 -12.07 37.49
CA LYS A 613 5.51 -12.84 36.28
C LYS A 613 6.43 -12.03 35.36
N LEU A 614 6.12 -10.75 35.12
CA LEU A 614 6.96 -9.84 34.33
C LEU A 614 8.35 -9.65 34.94
N LYS A 615 8.40 -9.42 36.26
CA LYS A 615 9.67 -9.28 36.98
C LYS A 615 10.55 -10.54 36.89
N THR A 616 9.93 -11.72 36.95
CA THR A 616 10.65 -13.00 36.84
C THR A 616 11.24 -13.22 35.43
N LEU A 617 10.60 -12.67 34.39
CA LEU A 617 11.11 -12.70 33.01
C LEU A 617 12.24 -11.70 32.79
N ASP A 618 12.15 -10.50 33.37
CA ASP A 618 13.24 -9.52 33.36
C ASP A 618 14.48 -10.01 34.12
N ASP A 619 14.28 -10.73 35.23
CA ASP A 619 15.37 -11.33 36.01
C ASP A 619 16.04 -12.50 35.25
N TRP A 620 15.29 -13.25 34.42
CA TRP A 620 15.84 -14.29 33.53
C TRP A 620 16.75 -13.70 32.44
N ASN A 621 16.37 -12.54 31.87
CA ASN A 621 17.16 -11.84 30.87
C ASN A 621 18.54 -11.40 31.40
N ASN A 622 18.71 -11.38 32.73
CA ASN A 622 19.96 -11.06 33.43
C ASN A 622 20.69 -12.30 34.01
N LYS A 623 20.50 -13.50 33.41
CA LYS A 623 21.17 -14.79 33.73
C LYS A 623 20.69 -15.54 34.99
N ALA A 624 19.50 -15.25 35.53
CA ALA A 624 18.87 -16.13 36.54
C ALA A 624 18.23 -17.37 35.90
N ILE A 625 17.89 -18.40 36.69
CA ILE A 625 17.21 -19.63 36.21
C ILE A 625 15.69 -19.37 36.16
N LEU A 626 15.05 -19.65 35.03
CA LEU A 626 13.61 -19.45 34.83
C LEU A 626 12.79 -20.43 35.69
N ALA A 627 11.81 -19.90 36.42
CA ALA A 627 10.91 -20.71 37.24
C ALA A 627 10.05 -21.66 36.39
N GLN A 628 9.82 -22.88 36.90
CA GLN A 628 9.31 -24.02 36.14
C GLN A 628 7.85 -23.85 35.68
N ASP A 629 7.06 -23.08 36.42
CA ASP A 629 5.67 -22.69 36.14
C ASP A 629 5.56 -21.76 34.93
N ILE A 630 6.46 -20.77 34.82
CA ILE A 630 6.52 -19.84 33.68
C ILE A 630 7.10 -20.54 32.44
N SER A 631 8.07 -21.44 32.62
CA SER A 631 8.62 -22.25 31.53
C SER A 631 7.57 -23.15 30.87
N GLN A 632 6.58 -23.65 31.62
CA GLN A 632 5.53 -24.51 31.07
C GLN A 632 4.56 -23.71 30.20
N GLU A 633 4.13 -22.52 30.63
CA GLU A 633 3.27 -21.64 29.83
C GLU A 633 3.96 -21.22 28.52
N LEU A 634 5.24 -20.86 28.56
CA LEU A 634 5.99 -20.45 27.37
C LEU A 634 6.21 -21.58 26.37
N ARG A 635 6.41 -22.82 26.84
CA ARG A 635 6.57 -23.98 25.94
C ARG A 635 5.32 -24.25 25.11
N VAL A 636 4.14 -24.00 25.66
CA VAL A 636 2.86 -24.14 24.93
C VAL A 636 2.79 -23.15 23.77
N TYR A 637 3.28 -21.91 23.95
CA TYR A 637 3.28 -20.90 22.88
C TYR A 637 4.40 -21.09 21.85
N ILE A 638 5.57 -21.61 22.27
CA ILE A 638 6.73 -21.77 21.38
C ILE A 638 6.65 -23.05 20.55
N PHE A 639 6.06 -24.13 21.07
CA PHE A 639 6.05 -25.45 20.40
C PHE A 639 4.70 -25.88 19.82
N CYS A 640 3.58 -25.19 20.12
CA CYS A 640 2.28 -25.50 19.53
C CYS A 640 1.90 -24.59 18.34
N GLY A 641 2.85 -23.83 17.79
CA GLY A 641 2.71 -23.11 16.53
C GLY A 641 3.45 -23.83 15.40
N ASN A 642 2.86 -24.90 14.88
CA ASN A 642 3.13 -25.46 13.55
C ASN A 642 1.83 -26.00 12.97
#